data_AF-A0A7S4HMH4-F1
#
_entry.id   AF-A0A7S4HMH4-F1
#
_cell.length_a   1.000
_cell.length_b   1.000
_cell.length_c   1.000
_cell.angle_alpha   90.00
_cell.angle_beta   90.00
_cell.angle_gamma   90.00
#
_symmetry.space_group_name_H-M   'P 1'
#
loop_
_entity.id
_entity.type
_entity.pdbx_description
1 polymer ?
#
loop_
_entity_poly.entity_id
_entity_poly.type
_entity_poly.pdbx_seq_one_letter_code
_entity_poly.pdbx_strand_id
1 'polypeptide(L)'
;FAKMLEHVAYHYENLSSQALSQFISELLAQPLPKPGETFEVNMGTSKEITKWRFTRPNEEDSFLEHVAFEPLLNHMDHEMILILFASLLVERRTIFISSKLSLLSSCVQSLLALLYPLAWQHICIPVLPASLLSFCCAPMPFVVGIMPSSVPEMRTLPMEEVLIIDVDNQTFLEKPAFVDDYQLLPDEFWAPVLRAVKEAKKNIKKHKKRRMKIAGTDAKMESDLALYDGKIIGKALADVFLNFFVKLLGSYSDHIKDSHFDKEGFIESQKTWEEKQFMELFCGSQMFEMFIAQRKQNQFGNSTFEKRVKLTNMESNVKKMVSSEDKASKSKRVFGAFKKKLRSKPTAQGNAGDFVISTPTYKSGSRNIEAKPETPTTTPTASPAPSRPPPLTSGDISTNNDSNIFKAVGKELTEVPKEALQAEIHKLLLSKNSLCSLPANLDSLSALCVLDLSNNQFESIPAVISSLTNLAELIMKGNQIKEISDSFTYNKSLTYLNLDANQLVTLPPSIGNMERLKRFSVSQNQLESLPELQGPKLKRLHLSRNNLQKLPALGHLKSLTKLSVDNNQLRDLPDDIVQLSLLVEFSAKSNKLKSFDVLTNCVALESLVLDRNEIRQVPQDITALVNLKTLSLSNNKIQESPEPLLAAMPNVTLHIQKNPCHRNSVK
;
A
#
# COMPACT_ATOMS: atom_id res chain seq x y z
N PHE A 1 0.96 -2.33 -31.84
CA PHE A 1 2.35 -2.11 -32.28
C PHE A 1 3.22 -3.35 -32.28
N ALA A 2 3.34 -4.14 -31.20
CA ALA A 2 4.18 -5.36 -31.20
C ALA A 2 3.89 -6.32 -32.40
N LYS A 3 2.62 -6.65 -32.64
CA LYS A 3 2.21 -7.43 -33.82
C LYS A 3 2.61 -6.80 -35.15
N MET A 4 2.56 -5.46 -35.25
CA MET A 4 2.99 -4.75 -36.46
C MET A 4 4.50 -4.91 -36.67
N LEU A 5 5.29 -4.83 -35.59
CA LEU A 5 6.74 -5.05 -35.63
C LEU A 5 7.10 -6.49 -36.00
N GLU A 6 6.35 -7.49 -35.50
CA GLU A 6 6.52 -8.90 -35.91
C GLU A 6 6.27 -9.08 -37.40
N HIS A 7 5.23 -8.44 -37.96
CA HIS A 7 5.00 -8.46 -39.41
C HIS A 7 6.10 -7.73 -40.18
N VAL A 8 6.57 -6.57 -39.71
CA VAL A 8 7.73 -5.87 -40.28
C VAL A 8 8.97 -6.77 -40.29
N ALA A 9 9.28 -7.45 -39.19
CA ALA A 9 10.43 -8.35 -39.08
C ALA A 9 10.29 -9.56 -40.01
N TYR A 10 9.12 -10.22 -40.01
CA TYR A 10 8.81 -11.32 -40.93
C TYR A 10 8.98 -10.91 -42.39
N HIS A 11 8.52 -9.71 -42.77
CA HIS A 11 8.64 -9.19 -44.12
C HIS A 11 10.06 -8.75 -44.45
N TYR A 12 10.82 -8.23 -43.48
CA TYR A 12 12.24 -7.91 -43.65
C TYR A 12 13.08 -9.17 -43.92
N GLU A 13 12.79 -10.28 -43.25
CA GLU A 13 13.53 -11.54 -43.40
C GLU A 13 13.11 -12.36 -44.64
N ASN A 14 11.84 -12.29 -45.05
CA ASN A 14 11.28 -13.20 -46.06
C ASN A 14 10.84 -12.53 -47.38
N LEU A 15 10.85 -11.19 -47.48
CA LEU A 15 10.35 -10.45 -48.66
C LEU A 15 11.33 -9.36 -49.11
N SER A 16 11.11 -8.84 -50.33
CA SER A 16 11.95 -7.79 -50.91
C SER A 16 11.79 -6.44 -50.20
N SER A 17 12.83 -5.60 -50.25
CA SER A 17 12.79 -4.23 -49.71
C SER A 17 11.61 -3.39 -50.22
N GLN A 18 11.14 -3.68 -51.44
CA GLN A 18 10.00 -3.01 -52.06
C GLN A 18 8.67 -3.41 -51.40
N ALA A 19 8.51 -4.69 -51.06
CA ALA A 19 7.34 -5.18 -50.34
C ALA A 19 7.29 -4.60 -48.92
N LEU A 20 8.43 -4.56 -48.22
CA LEU A 20 8.49 -3.94 -46.90
C LEU A 20 8.12 -2.45 -46.94
N SER A 21 8.64 -1.70 -47.92
CA SER A 21 8.30 -0.28 -48.11
C SER A 21 6.81 -0.09 -48.40
N GLN A 22 6.20 -0.97 -49.23
CA GLN A 22 4.77 -0.92 -49.52
C GLN A 22 3.94 -1.15 -48.25
N PHE A 23 4.31 -2.12 -47.42
CA PHE A 23 3.61 -2.41 -46.16
C PHE A 23 3.66 -1.23 -45.20
N ILE A 24 4.83 -0.59 -45.02
CA ILE A 24 4.99 0.57 -44.14
C ILE A 24 4.20 1.77 -44.69
N SER A 25 4.26 2.04 -45.99
CA SER A 25 3.50 3.13 -46.62
C SER A 25 1.99 2.94 -46.47
N GLU A 26 1.49 1.73 -46.69
CA GLU A 26 0.07 1.42 -46.55
C GLU A 26 -0.39 1.54 -45.08
N LEU A 27 0.45 1.09 -44.14
CA LEU A 27 0.19 1.24 -42.70
C LEU A 27 0.15 2.71 -42.26
N LEU A 28 1.05 3.55 -42.78
CA LEU A 28 1.10 5.00 -42.50
C LEU A 28 -0.05 5.77 -43.17
N ALA A 29 -0.58 5.26 -44.27
CA ALA A 29 -1.73 5.85 -44.96
C ALA A 29 -3.06 5.63 -44.22
N GLN A 30 -3.14 4.65 -43.31
CA GLN A 30 -4.36 4.40 -42.54
C GLN A 30 -4.60 5.52 -41.52
N PRO A 31 -5.82 6.09 -41.45
CA PRO A 31 -6.17 7.04 -40.40
C PRO A 31 -6.10 6.35 -39.03
N LEU A 32 -5.82 7.11 -37.96
CA LEU A 32 -5.84 6.57 -36.60
C LEU A 32 -7.25 6.00 -36.31
N PRO A 33 -7.42 4.67 -36.18
CA PRO A 33 -8.74 4.05 -36.01
C PRO A 33 -9.41 4.53 -34.73
N LYS A 34 -10.74 4.56 -34.67
CA LYS A 34 -11.45 4.78 -33.40
C LYS A 34 -11.25 3.58 -32.46
N PRO A 35 -11.44 3.74 -31.14
CA PRO A 35 -11.30 2.62 -30.22
C PRO A 35 -12.28 1.50 -30.55
N GLY A 36 -11.81 0.25 -30.56
CA GLY A 36 -12.57 -0.94 -30.98
C GLY A 36 -12.67 -1.13 -32.49
N GLU A 37 -12.29 -0.13 -33.28
CA GLU A 37 -12.32 -0.19 -34.73
C GLU A 37 -11.17 -1.04 -35.26
N THR A 38 -11.46 -1.74 -36.35
CA THR A 38 -10.51 -2.61 -37.03
C THR A 38 -10.20 -2.04 -38.39
N PHE A 39 -8.92 -1.93 -38.71
CA PHE A 39 -8.43 -1.54 -40.03
C PHE A 39 -7.62 -2.69 -40.66
N GLU A 40 -7.51 -2.66 -41.98
CA GLU A 40 -6.80 -3.68 -42.75
C GLU A 40 -5.70 -3.03 -43.59
N VAL A 41 -4.51 -3.65 -43.57
CA VAL A 41 -3.37 -3.30 -44.41
C VAL A 41 -3.23 -4.37 -45.47
N ASN A 42 -3.33 -3.98 -46.73
CA ASN A 42 -3.30 -4.90 -47.87
C ASN A 42 -1.90 -4.90 -48.51
N MET A 43 -1.39 -6.08 -48.85
CA MET A 43 -0.05 -6.26 -49.41
C MET A 43 -0.04 -7.25 -50.57
N GLY A 44 0.60 -6.90 -51.69
CA GLY A 44 0.79 -7.78 -52.85
C GLY A 44 0.45 -7.15 -54.20
N THR A 45 0.47 -7.95 -55.26
CA THR A 45 0.07 -7.55 -56.62
C THR A 45 -1.40 -7.87 -56.86
N SER A 46 -2.00 -7.39 -57.95
CA SER A 46 -3.43 -7.60 -58.27
C SER A 46 -3.89 -9.06 -58.34
N LYS A 47 -2.96 -10.04 -58.32
CA LYS A 47 -3.24 -11.48 -58.37
C LYS A 47 -3.16 -12.18 -57.00
N GLU A 48 -2.40 -11.65 -56.03
CA GLU A 48 -2.30 -12.22 -54.66
C GLU A 48 -2.20 -11.08 -53.64
N ILE A 49 -3.31 -10.80 -52.94
CA ILE A 49 -3.39 -9.78 -51.89
C ILE A 49 -3.47 -10.47 -50.54
N THR A 50 -2.44 -10.26 -49.72
CA THR A 50 -2.45 -10.66 -48.30
C THR A 50 -3.05 -9.51 -47.48
N LYS A 51 -4.04 -9.82 -46.63
CA LYS A 51 -4.71 -8.83 -45.79
C LYS A 51 -4.31 -8.98 -44.32
N TRP A 52 -3.80 -7.91 -43.72
CA TRP A 52 -3.40 -7.87 -42.33
C TRP A 52 -4.36 -7.01 -41.52
N ARG A 53 -4.98 -7.60 -40.51
CA ARG A 53 -6.04 -6.94 -39.74
C ARG A 53 -5.53 -6.47 -38.38
N PHE A 54 -5.72 -5.20 -38.07
CA PHE A 54 -5.36 -4.59 -36.80
C PHE A 54 -6.57 -3.93 -36.15
N THR A 55 -6.78 -4.19 -34.86
CA THR A 55 -7.89 -3.61 -34.09
C THR A 55 -7.33 -2.69 -33.02
N ARG A 56 -7.85 -1.46 -32.92
CA ARG A 56 -7.53 -0.55 -31.82
C ARG A 56 -8.22 -1.04 -30.55
N PRO A 57 -7.50 -1.16 -29.42
CA PRO A 57 -8.09 -1.40 -28.10
C PRO A 57 -9.24 -0.42 -27.78
N ASN A 58 -10.26 -0.86 -27.03
CA ASN A 58 -11.37 0.01 -26.57
C ASN A 58 -10.88 1.01 -25.50
N GLU A 59 -11.04 2.31 -25.70
CA GLU A 59 -10.34 3.34 -24.89
C GLU A 59 -10.75 3.35 -23.41
N GLU A 60 -11.99 3.00 -23.06
CA GLU A 60 -12.46 3.24 -21.69
C GLU A 60 -11.87 2.27 -20.65
N ASP A 61 -11.50 1.04 -21.03
CA ASP A 61 -11.05 -0.01 -20.08
C ASP A 61 -10.10 -1.08 -20.67
N SER A 62 -9.71 -0.98 -21.94
CA SER A 62 -9.01 -2.06 -22.66
C SER A 62 -7.54 -2.23 -22.27
N PHE A 63 -6.96 -1.29 -21.51
CA PHE A 63 -5.56 -1.39 -21.13
C PHE A 63 -5.27 -2.65 -20.28
N LEU A 64 -6.20 -3.08 -19.43
CA LEU A 64 -6.06 -4.31 -18.62
C LEU A 64 -6.12 -5.59 -19.46
N GLU A 65 -6.73 -5.54 -20.65
CA GLU A 65 -6.93 -6.72 -21.52
C GLU A 65 -5.72 -7.02 -22.40
N HIS A 66 -4.80 -6.06 -22.53
CA HIS A 66 -3.63 -6.14 -23.42
C HIS A 66 -2.29 -6.15 -22.68
N VAL A 67 -2.30 -6.02 -21.35
CA VAL A 67 -1.12 -6.12 -20.51
C VAL A 67 -0.83 -7.57 -20.20
N ALA A 68 0.39 -8.01 -20.49
CA ALA A 68 0.87 -9.35 -20.17
C ALA A 68 1.38 -9.38 -18.73
N PHE A 69 0.61 -9.93 -17.80
CA PHE A 69 0.99 -10.02 -16.39
C PHE A 69 1.93 -11.19 -16.08
N GLU A 70 2.11 -12.16 -16.98
CA GLU A 70 2.96 -13.33 -16.72
C GLU A 70 4.44 -13.00 -16.46
N PRO A 71 5.10 -12.06 -17.15
CA PRO A 71 6.47 -11.67 -16.84
C PRO A 71 6.62 -11.24 -15.38
N LEU A 72 5.72 -10.37 -14.89
CA LEU A 72 5.68 -9.92 -13.49
C LEU A 72 5.44 -11.10 -12.54
N LEU A 73 4.40 -11.88 -12.77
CA LEU A 73 3.99 -12.97 -11.88
C LEU A 73 4.98 -14.14 -11.85
N ASN A 74 5.78 -14.35 -12.90
CA ASN A 74 6.79 -15.40 -12.94
C ASN A 74 8.12 -14.99 -12.29
N HIS A 75 8.48 -13.70 -12.32
CA HIS A 75 9.82 -13.22 -11.91
C HIS A 75 9.82 -12.39 -10.62
N MET A 76 8.65 -12.11 -10.04
CA MET A 76 8.57 -11.45 -8.73
C MET A 76 7.69 -12.27 -7.81
N ASP A 77 8.13 -12.49 -6.57
CA ASP A 77 7.27 -13.11 -5.58
C ASP A 77 6.09 -12.19 -5.21
N HIS A 78 5.16 -12.72 -4.41
CA HIS A 78 3.96 -11.99 -4.06
C HIS A 78 4.23 -10.82 -3.10
N GLU A 79 5.27 -10.91 -2.26
CA GLU A 79 5.65 -9.82 -1.35
C GLU A 79 6.30 -8.67 -2.13
N MET A 80 7.17 -8.98 -3.08
CA MET A 80 7.79 -8.01 -3.99
C MET A 80 6.75 -7.23 -4.78
N ILE A 81 5.76 -7.92 -5.36
CA ILE A 81 4.68 -7.27 -6.12
C ILE A 81 3.88 -6.30 -5.23
N LEU A 82 3.60 -6.70 -3.99
CA LEU A 82 2.86 -5.86 -3.04
C LEU A 82 3.68 -4.66 -2.57
N ILE A 83 4.95 -4.87 -2.23
CA ILE A 83 5.89 -3.79 -1.88
C ILE A 83 5.99 -2.78 -3.01
N LEU A 84 6.15 -3.27 -4.23
CA LEU A 84 6.23 -2.46 -5.44
C LEU A 84 4.95 -1.65 -5.66
N PHE A 85 3.81 -2.33 -5.63
CA PHE A 85 2.52 -1.68 -5.82
C PHE A 85 2.25 -0.62 -4.73
N ALA A 86 2.53 -0.93 -3.46
CA ALA A 86 2.42 0.02 -2.37
C ALA A 86 3.38 1.21 -2.54
N SER A 87 4.61 0.96 -2.97
CA SER A 87 5.62 2.00 -3.25
C SER A 87 5.17 2.93 -4.37
N LEU A 88 4.50 2.40 -5.40
CA LEU A 88 3.94 3.23 -6.45
C LEU A 88 2.73 4.04 -5.97
N LEU A 89 1.84 3.49 -5.13
CA LEU A 89 0.70 4.23 -4.59
C LEU A 89 1.11 5.52 -3.86
N VAL A 90 2.25 5.49 -3.16
CA VAL A 90 2.83 6.67 -2.48
C VAL A 90 3.96 7.33 -3.28
N GLU A 91 3.97 7.11 -4.60
CA GLU A 91 4.87 7.77 -5.56
C GLU A 91 6.36 7.69 -5.18
N ARG A 92 6.87 6.48 -4.95
CA ARG A 92 8.30 6.27 -4.62
C ARG A 92 9.16 6.02 -5.86
N ARG A 93 10.43 6.38 -5.73
CA ARG A 93 11.49 6.14 -6.73
C ARG A 93 11.84 4.66 -6.79
N THR A 94 11.67 4.07 -7.96
CA THR A 94 11.83 2.61 -8.17
C THR A 94 12.71 2.32 -9.38
N ILE A 95 13.70 1.45 -9.20
CA ILE A 95 14.61 0.96 -10.24
C ILE A 95 14.44 -0.56 -10.40
N PHE A 96 14.18 -0.99 -11.63
CA PHE A 96 14.13 -2.39 -12.05
C PHE A 96 15.42 -2.76 -12.75
N ILE A 97 16.02 -3.90 -12.40
CA ILE A 97 17.24 -4.43 -13.03
C ILE A 97 16.93 -5.79 -13.63
N SER A 98 17.25 -5.97 -14.91
CA SER A 98 17.20 -7.27 -15.58
C SER A 98 18.08 -7.27 -16.82
N SER A 99 18.72 -8.39 -17.08
CA SER A 99 19.44 -8.70 -18.32
C SER A 99 18.54 -8.76 -19.56
N LYS A 100 17.21 -8.74 -19.40
CA LYS A 100 16.23 -8.86 -20.49
C LYS A 100 15.38 -7.58 -20.61
N LEU A 101 15.56 -6.85 -21.71
CA LEU A 101 14.79 -5.63 -22.02
C LEU A 101 13.28 -5.87 -22.08
N SER A 102 12.86 -7.01 -22.64
CA SER A 102 11.45 -7.40 -22.70
C SER A 102 10.87 -7.64 -21.30
N LEU A 103 11.67 -8.14 -20.37
CA LEU A 103 11.25 -8.37 -18.99
C LEU A 103 11.12 -7.05 -18.22
N LEU A 104 12.11 -6.14 -18.34
CA LEU A 104 12.04 -4.79 -17.75
C LEU A 104 10.76 -4.06 -18.16
N SER A 105 10.58 -3.90 -19.47
CA SER A 105 9.42 -3.17 -20.02
C SER A 105 8.09 -3.79 -19.65
N SER A 106 7.97 -5.13 -19.71
CA SER A 106 6.73 -5.84 -19.37
C SER A 106 6.40 -5.78 -17.88
N CYS A 107 7.40 -5.89 -16.99
CA CYS A 107 7.19 -5.79 -15.54
C CYS A 107 6.73 -4.38 -15.15
N VAL A 108 7.38 -3.34 -15.68
CA VAL A 108 6.98 -1.95 -15.44
C VAL A 108 5.55 -1.71 -15.93
N GLN A 109 5.23 -2.09 -17.17
CA GLN A 109 3.88 -1.93 -17.72
C GLN A 109 2.83 -2.70 -16.92
N SER A 110 3.13 -3.94 -16.51
CA SER A 110 2.23 -4.75 -15.69
C SER A 110 1.94 -4.11 -14.35
N LEU A 111 2.97 -3.61 -13.68
CA LEU A 111 2.81 -3.01 -12.36
C LEU A 111 2.05 -1.67 -12.43
N LEU A 112 2.39 -0.82 -13.40
CA LEU A 112 1.62 0.40 -13.68
C LEU A 112 0.18 0.07 -14.02
N ALA A 113 -0.06 -1.09 -14.65
CA ALA A 113 -1.42 -1.48 -14.97
C ALA A 113 -2.29 -1.84 -13.77
N LEU A 114 -1.66 -2.25 -12.67
CA LEU A 114 -2.37 -2.50 -11.42
C LEU A 114 -2.83 -1.21 -10.73
N LEU A 115 -2.36 -0.03 -11.13
CA LEU A 115 -2.72 1.26 -10.53
C LEU A 115 -4.09 1.79 -10.99
N TYR A 116 -4.70 1.20 -12.02
CA TYR A 116 -6.00 1.67 -12.51
C TYR A 116 -7.07 1.65 -11.40
N PRO A 117 -7.82 2.75 -11.21
CA PRO A 117 -8.11 3.83 -12.17
C PRO A 117 -7.14 5.01 -12.17
N LEU A 118 -6.04 4.94 -11.42
CA LEU A 118 -4.99 5.96 -11.43
C LEU A 118 -4.06 5.74 -12.63
N ALA A 119 -3.43 6.84 -13.06
CA ALA A 119 -2.35 6.80 -14.03
C ALA A 119 -1.10 7.41 -13.39
N TRP A 120 0.05 6.77 -13.56
CA TRP A 120 1.32 7.30 -13.11
C TRP A 120 1.61 8.64 -13.80
N GLN A 121 1.93 9.67 -13.01
CA GLN A 121 2.10 11.05 -13.49
C GLN A 121 3.56 11.49 -13.60
N HIS A 122 4.49 10.65 -13.18
CA HIS A 122 5.91 11.00 -13.08
C HIS A 122 6.75 10.31 -14.14
N ILE A 123 8.08 10.47 -14.05
CA ILE A 123 9.03 9.86 -14.96
C ILE A 123 8.82 8.34 -14.98
N CYS A 124 8.59 7.80 -16.17
CA CYS A 124 8.52 6.36 -16.41
C CYS A 124 9.37 6.04 -17.63
N ILE A 125 10.55 5.47 -17.40
CA ILE A 125 11.49 5.08 -18.45
C ILE A 125 11.71 3.57 -18.32
N PRO A 126 10.88 2.72 -18.94
CA PRO A 126 10.94 1.28 -18.74
C PRO A 126 12.30 0.65 -19.07
N VAL A 127 13.08 1.31 -19.94
CA VAL A 127 14.48 0.98 -20.23
C VAL A 127 15.25 2.29 -20.36
N LEU A 128 16.13 2.58 -19.40
CA LEU A 128 16.98 3.75 -19.32
C LEU A 128 18.37 3.41 -19.90
N PRO A 129 18.80 4.09 -20.98
CA PRO A 129 20.14 3.93 -21.54
C PRO A 129 21.24 4.34 -20.56
N ALA A 130 22.42 3.74 -20.67
CA ALA A 130 23.57 4.04 -19.80
C ALA A 130 23.96 5.53 -19.82
N SER A 131 23.87 6.19 -20.99
CA SER A 131 24.18 7.62 -21.14
C SER A 131 23.25 8.56 -20.37
N LEU A 132 22.11 8.05 -19.88
CA LEU A 132 21.10 8.81 -19.15
C LEU A 132 20.99 8.36 -17.68
N LEU A 133 21.99 7.66 -17.15
CA LEU A 133 21.96 7.20 -15.75
C LEU A 133 21.85 8.32 -14.72
N SER A 134 22.26 9.54 -15.05
CA SER A 134 22.09 10.71 -14.19
C SER A 134 20.63 10.98 -13.82
N PHE A 135 19.66 10.52 -14.62
CA PHE A 135 18.23 10.61 -14.29
C PHE A 135 17.83 9.80 -13.05
N CYS A 136 18.63 8.81 -12.64
CA CYS A 136 18.39 8.10 -11.37
C CYS A 136 18.58 9.00 -10.14
N CYS A 137 19.23 10.17 -10.28
CA CYS A 137 19.34 11.18 -9.23
C CYS A 137 18.14 12.13 -9.15
N ALA A 138 17.10 11.92 -9.98
CA ALA A 138 15.91 12.77 -9.97
C ALA A 138 15.29 12.83 -8.55
N PRO A 139 15.01 14.04 -8.02
CA PRO A 139 14.38 14.18 -6.71
C PRO A 139 12.90 13.79 -6.74
N MET A 140 12.24 13.92 -7.89
CA MET A 140 10.86 13.52 -8.11
C MET A 140 10.69 12.00 -8.19
N PRO A 141 9.48 11.47 -7.93
CA PRO A 141 9.16 10.07 -8.13
C PRO A 141 9.51 9.60 -9.54
N PHE A 142 9.94 8.34 -9.68
CA PHE A 142 10.18 7.76 -10.98
C PHE A 142 10.07 6.24 -10.96
N VAL A 143 9.81 5.66 -12.12
CA VAL A 143 9.96 4.24 -12.40
C VAL A 143 10.91 4.08 -13.57
N VAL A 144 12.07 3.48 -13.34
CA VAL A 144 13.06 3.25 -14.41
C VAL A 144 13.53 1.81 -14.43
N GLY A 145 13.84 1.29 -15.62
CA GLY A 145 14.50 0.00 -15.78
C GLY A 145 15.91 0.18 -16.29
N ILE A 146 16.91 -0.50 -15.72
CA ILE A 146 18.31 -0.44 -16.18
C ILE A 146 18.86 -1.83 -16.44
N MET A 147 19.90 -1.90 -17.27
CA MET A 147 20.65 -3.12 -17.51
C MET A 147 21.62 -3.42 -16.36
N PRO A 148 21.91 -4.69 -16.04
CA PRO A 148 22.91 -5.08 -15.04
C PRO A 148 24.29 -4.44 -15.25
N SER A 149 24.69 -4.24 -16.51
CA SER A 149 25.95 -3.57 -16.88
C SER A 149 26.05 -2.12 -16.40
N SER A 150 24.92 -1.46 -16.17
CA SER A 150 24.84 -0.07 -15.70
C SER A 150 24.81 0.05 -14.17
N VAL A 151 24.66 -1.06 -13.44
CA VAL A 151 24.56 -1.07 -11.98
C VAL A 151 25.81 -0.53 -11.28
N PRO A 152 27.06 -0.85 -11.70
CA PRO A 152 28.25 -0.32 -11.04
C PRO A 152 28.31 1.21 -11.08
N GLU A 153 28.04 1.80 -12.25
CA GLU A 153 28.01 3.26 -12.43
C GLU A 153 26.85 3.89 -11.64
N MET A 154 25.64 3.30 -11.74
CA MET A 154 24.47 3.75 -10.98
C MET A 154 24.75 3.79 -9.46
N ARG A 155 25.47 2.81 -8.91
CA ARG A 155 25.80 2.77 -7.47
C ARG A 155 26.76 3.88 -7.02
N THR A 156 27.46 4.54 -7.94
CA THR A 156 28.31 5.70 -7.61
C THR A 156 27.51 7.01 -7.50
N LEU A 157 26.26 7.00 -7.95
CA LEU A 157 25.39 8.17 -7.94
C LEU A 157 24.84 8.43 -6.52
N PRO A 158 24.69 9.70 -6.11
CA PRO A 158 24.14 10.08 -4.80
C PRO A 158 22.61 9.92 -4.77
N MET A 159 22.14 8.69 -4.85
CA MET A 159 20.72 8.36 -4.76
C MET A 159 20.33 8.13 -3.30
N GLU A 160 19.24 8.74 -2.87
CA GLU A 160 18.65 8.51 -1.55
C GLU A 160 17.26 7.91 -1.69
N GLU A 161 16.89 6.99 -0.79
CA GLU A 161 15.52 6.47 -0.69
C GLU A 161 14.95 5.93 -2.02
N VAL A 162 15.73 5.10 -2.72
CA VAL A 162 15.32 4.44 -3.96
C VAL A 162 15.11 2.95 -3.73
N LEU A 163 13.98 2.42 -4.19
CA LEU A 163 13.70 0.99 -4.17
C LEU A 163 14.36 0.34 -5.40
N ILE A 164 15.35 -0.54 -5.17
CA ILE A 164 16.10 -1.17 -6.26
C ILE A 164 15.84 -2.68 -6.25
N ILE A 165 15.35 -3.19 -7.37
CA ILE A 165 14.94 -4.58 -7.52
C ILE A 165 15.72 -5.25 -8.64
N ASP A 166 16.33 -6.38 -8.29
CA ASP A 166 16.86 -7.33 -9.25
C ASP A 166 15.75 -8.32 -9.61
N VAL A 167 15.21 -8.16 -10.82
CA VAL A 167 14.11 -8.97 -11.34
C VAL A 167 14.60 -10.36 -11.74
N ASP A 168 15.86 -10.50 -12.14
CA ASP A 168 16.41 -11.79 -12.56
C ASP A 168 16.61 -12.70 -11.35
N ASN A 169 17.10 -12.13 -10.24
CA ASN A 169 17.37 -12.87 -9.00
C ASN A 169 16.21 -12.85 -7.99
N GLN A 170 15.13 -12.11 -8.27
CA GLN A 170 13.97 -11.94 -7.38
C GLN A 170 14.37 -11.40 -5.99
N THR A 171 15.26 -10.41 -5.97
CA THR A 171 15.79 -9.83 -4.73
C THR A 171 15.72 -8.30 -4.74
N PHE A 172 15.59 -7.69 -3.57
CA PHE A 172 15.83 -6.27 -3.40
C PHE A 172 17.34 -6.03 -3.24
N LEU A 173 17.94 -5.25 -4.13
CA LEU A 173 19.32 -4.79 -3.96
C LEU A 173 19.41 -3.62 -2.98
N GLU A 174 18.34 -2.81 -2.94
CA GLU A 174 18.17 -1.77 -1.95
C GLU A 174 16.69 -1.71 -1.58
N LYS A 175 16.42 -1.87 -0.28
CA LYS A 175 15.08 -1.77 0.31
C LYS A 175 15.12 -0.69 1.38
N PRO A 176 14.81 0.58 1.04
CA PRO A 176 14.82 1.65 2.01
C PRO A 176 13.86 1.39 3.17
N ALA A 177 14.17 1.95 4.34
CA ALA A 177 13.38 1.74 5.55
C ALA A 177 11.94 2.27 5.46
N PHE A 178 11.59 3.13 4.50
CA PHE A 178 10.19 3.53 4.26
C PHE A 178 9.37 2.39 3.65
N VAL A 179 10.01 1.41 3.01
CA VAL A 179 9.30 0.33 2.34
C VAL A 179 8.50 -0.46 3.35
N ASP A 180 9.05 -0.74 4.53
CA ASP A 180 8.32 -1.42 5.61
C ASP A 180 7.11 -0.64 6.15
N ASP A 181 6.89 0.61 5.70
CA ASP A 181 5.61 1.34 5.86
C ASP A 181 4.48 0.83 4.93
N TYR A 182 4.69 -0.16 4.06
CA TYR A 182 3.58 -0.75 3.26
C TYR A 182 2.46 -1.34 4.15
N GLN A 183 2.72 -1.51 5.44
CA GLN A 183 1.75 -1.88 6.48
C GLN A 183 0.78 -0.74 6.87
N LEU A 184 0.90 0.47 6.30
CA LEU A 184 -0.01 1.58 6.61
C LEU A 184 -1.46 1.30 6.20
N LEU A 185 -1.69 0.48 5.17
CA LEU A 185 -3.04 0.03 4.81
C LEU A 185 -3.43 -1.23 5.61
N PRO A 186 -4.61 -1.28 6.24
CA PRO A 186 -5.06 -2.45 6.97
C PRO A 186 -5.09 -3.73 6.13
N ASP A 187 -4.95 -4.88 6.81
CA ASP A 187 -5.04 -6.22 6.21
C ASP A 187 -6.27 -6.43 5.33
N GLU A 188 -7.38 -5.73 5.60
CA GLU A 188 -8.59 -5.86 4.79
C GLU A 188 -8.43 -5.38 3.33
N PHE A 189 -7.49 -4.47 3.07
CA PHE A 189 -7.15 -4.03 1.72
C PHE A 189 -6.15 -4.98 1.08
N TRP A 190 -5.16 -5.44 1.84
CA TRP A 190 -4.09 -6.30 1.31
C TRP A 190 -4.46 -7.76 1.16
N ALA A 191 -5.29 -8.32 2.04
CA ALA A 191 -5.61 -9.75 2.02
C ALA A 191 -6.28 -10.21 0.72
N PRO A 192 -7.26 -9.48 0.14
CA PRO A 192 -7.82 -9.82 -1.18
C PRO A 192 -6.78 -9.76 -2.29
N VAL A 193 -5.94 -8.71 -2.30
CA VAL A 193 -4.89 -8.50 -3.31
C VAL A 193 -3.83 -9.60 -3.23
N LEU A 194 -3.32 -9.88 -2.04
CA LEU A 194 -2.36 -10.95 -1.77
C LEU A 194 -2.91 -12.31 -2.22
N ARG A 195 -4.17 -12.63 -1.88
CA ARG A 195 -4.82 -13.87 -2.29
C ARG A 195 -4.91 -13.97 -3.81
N ALA A 196 -5.27 -12.87 -4.48
CA ALA A 196 -5.37 -12.83 -5.94
C ALA A 196 -4.02 -13.01 -6.62
N VAL A 197 -2.95 -12.36 -6.12
CA VAL A 197 -1.59 -12.54 -6.65
C VAL A 197 -1.12 -13.99 -6.45
N LYS A 198 -1.33 -14.57 -5.25
CA LYS A 198 -0.99 -15.98 -4.98
C LYS A 198 -1.75 -16.94 -5.91
N GLU A 199 -3.05 -16.74 -6.07
CA GLU A 199 -3.90 -17.58 -6.93
C GLU A 199 -3.55 -17.41 -8.42
N ALA A 200 -3.27 -16.18 -8.88
CA ALA A 200 -2.79 -15.91 -10.23
C ALA A 200 -1.48 -16.65 -10.52
N LYS A 201 -0.50 -16.57 -9.62
CA LYS A 201 0.78 -17.31 -9.73
C LYS A 201 0.56 -18.83 -9.75
N LYS A 202 -0.32 -19.34 -8.89
CA LYS A 202 -0.67 -20.77 -8.85
C LYS A 202 -1.31 -21.23 -10.16
N ASN A 203 -2.23 -20.44 -10.70
CA ASN A 203 -2.90 -20.71 -11.96
C ASN A 203 -1.91 -20.67 -13.13
N ILE A 204 -1.00 -19.70 -13.21
CA ILE A 204 0.03 -19.68 -14.26
C ILE A 204 0.86 -20.97 -14.24
N LYS A 205 1.31 -21.42 -13.05
CA LYS A 205 2.07 -22.67 -12.92
C LYS A 205 1.24 -23.89 -13.34
N LYS A 206 -0.04 -23.95 -12.94
CA LYS A 206 -0.96 -25.04 -13.31
C LYS A 206 -1.23 -25.09 -14.81
N HIS A 207 -1.52 -23.93 -15.41
CA HIS A 207 -1.76 -23.76 -16.83
C HIS A 207 -0.52 -24.11 -17.65
N LYS A 208 0.68 -23.67 -17.25
CA LYS A 208 1.94 -24.08 -17.88
C LYS A 208 2.12 -25.60 -17.92
N LYS A 209 1.86 -26.30 -16.79
CA LYS A 209 1.93 -27.77 -16.74
C LYS A 209 0.91 -28.45 -17.65
N ARG A 210 -0.30 -27.89 -17.79
CA ARG A 210 -1.33 -28.43 -18.70
C ARG A 210 -0.96 -28.19 -20.17
N ARG A 211 -0.44 -27.01 -20.51
CA ARG A 211 0.01 -26.66 -21.85
C ARG A 211 1.12 -27.58 -22.32
N MET A 212 2.13 -27.85 -21.51
CA MET A 212 3.18 -28.83 -21.86
C MET A 212 2.65 -30.23 -22.14
N LYS A 213 1.51 -30.62 -21.54
CA LYS A 213 0.85 -31.91 -21.83
C LYS A 213 -0.01 -31.88 -23.10
N ILE A 214 -0.57 -30.73 -23.44
CA ILE A 214 -1.51 -30.56 -24.56
C ILE A 214 -0.77 -30.24 -25.86
N ALA A 215 0.18 -29.31 -25.82
CA ALA A 215 0.87 -28.82 -27.00
C ALA A 215 1.91 -29.83 -27.55
N GLY A 216 2.37 -30.77 -26.73
CA GLY A 216 3.42 -31.72 -27.15
C GLY A 216 4.67 -30.97 -27.62
N THR A 217 5.03 -31.15 -28.90
CA THR A 217 6.15 -30.44 -29.57
C THR A 217 5.71 -29.22 -30.40
N ASP A 218 4.43 -28.85 -30.42
CA ASP A 218 3.94 -27.68 -31.17
C ASP A 218 4.13 -26.38 -30.38
N ALA A 219 5.25 -25.71 -30.67
CA ALA A 219 5.61 -24.44 -30.04
C ALA A 219 4.61 -23.29 -30.33
N LYS A 220 3.93 -23.31 -31.48
CA LYS A 220 2.97 -22.26 -31.85
C LYS A 220 1.68 -22.42 -31.03
N MET A 221 1.17 -23.65 -30.95
CA MET A 221 0.01 -23.97 -30.12
C MET A 221 0.29 -23.70 -28.63
N GLU A 222 1.50 -24.00 -28.14
CA GLU A 222 1.88 -23.67 -26.76
C GLU A 222 1.83 -22.16 -26.48
N SER A 223 2.33 -21.35 -27.41
CA SER A 223 2.36 -19.88 -27.33
C SER A 223 0.96 -19.27 -27.35
N ASP A 224 0.09 -19.73 -28.26
CA ASP A 224 -1.29 -19.24 -28.35
C ASP A 224 -2.11 -19.57 -27.10
N LEU A 225 -1.94 -20.78 -26.54
CA LEU A 225 -2.55 -21.16 -25.27
C LEU A 225 -1.97 -20.36 -24.10
N ALA A 226 -0.67 -20.04 -24.11
CA ALA A 226 -0.04 -19.19 -23.11
C ALA A 226 -0.72 -17.83 -23.04
N LEU A 227 -0.85 -17.20 -24.21
CA LEU A 227 -1.43 -15.86 -24.36
C LEU A 227 -2.90 -15.82 -23.92
N TYR A 228 -3.65 -16.88 -24.20
CA TYR A 228 -5.05 -17.00 -23.77
C TYR A 228 -5.18 -17.13 -22.24
N ASP A 229 -4.41 -18.05 -21.64
CA ASP A 229 -4.38 -18.24 -20.19
C ASP A 229 -3.94 -16.96 -19.46
N GLY A 230 -2.92 -16.28 -19.99
CA GLY A 230 -2.42 -15.00 -19.52
C GLY A 230 -3.48 -13.92 -19.42
N LYS A 231 -4.29 -13.76 -20.46
CA LYS A 231 -5.39 -12.78 -20.49
C LYS A 231 -6.45 -13.07 -19.45
N ILE A 232 -6.82 -14.34 -19.25
CA ILE A 232 -7.83 -14.72 -18.23
C ILE A 232 -7.30 -14.38 -16.83
N ILE A 233 -6.05 -14.76 -16.55
CA ILE A 233 -5.43 -14.55 -15.25
C ILE A 233 -5.22 -13.06 -15.00
N GLY A 234 -4.73 -12.32 -15.99
CA GLY A 234 -4.56 -10.88 -15.96
C GLY A 234 -5.87 -10.15 -15.68
N LYS A 235 -6.96 -10.54 -16.35
CA LYS A 235 -8.29 -9.97 -16.11
C LYS A 235 -8.78 -10.22 -14.68
N ALA A 236 -8.66 -11.45 -14.19
CA ALA A 236 -9.05 -11.78 -12.82
C ALA A 236 -8.21 -11.03 -11.77
N LEU A 237 -6.91 -10.84 -12.03
CA LEU A 237 -6.03 -10.07 -11.18
C LEU A 237 -6.44 -8.59 -11.17
N ALA A 238 -6.59 -7.99 -12.35
CA ALA A 238 -6.99 -6.61 -12.51
C ALA A 238 -8.35 -6.29 -11.87
N ASP A 239 -9.32 -7.22 -11.94
CA ASP A 239 -10.61 -7.10 -11.25
C ASP A 239 -10.46 -6.96 -9.73
N VAL A 240 -9.46 -7.62 -9.12
CA VAL A 240 -9.20 -7.53 -7.68
C VAL A 240 -8.56 -6.20 -7.30
N PHE A 241 -7.59 -5.73 -8.08
CA PHE A 241 -6.98 -4.40 -7.88
C PHE A 241 -7.98 -3.28 -8.12
N LEU A 242 -8.88 -3.43 -9.10
CA LEU A 242 -9.99 -2.50 -9.28
C LEU A 242 -10.90 -2.46 -8.05
N ASN A 243 -11.25 -3.61 -7.48
CA ASN A 243 -12.05 -3.65 -6.25
C ASN A 243 -11.32 -3.01 -5.06
N PHE A 244 -9.99 -3.15 -4.98
CA PHE A 244 -9.17 -2.43 -4.00
C PHE A 244 -9.39 -0.91 -4.13
N PHE A 245 -9.30 -0.35 -5.34
CA PHE A 245 -9.54 1.08 -5.54
C PHE A 245 -10.99 1.48 -5.36
N VAL A 246 -11.98 0.65 -5.70
CA VAL A 246 -13.39 0.94 -5.41
C VAL A 246 -13.61 1.03 -3.90
N LYS A 247 -12.93 0.20 -3.11
CA LYS A 247 -12.97 0.30 -1.64
C LYS A 247 -12.25 1.57 -1.14
N LEU A 248 -11.09 1.88 -1.70
CA LEU A 248 -10.23 2.99 -1.25
C LEU A 248 -10.78 4.36 -1.65
N LEU A 249 -11.28 4.48 -2.87
CA LEU A 249 -11.67 5.74 -3.52
C LEU A 249 -13.17 5.87 -3.67
N GLY A 250 -13.98 4.83 -3.46
CA GLY A 250 -15.38 4.81 -3.89
C GLY A 250 -16.29 5.89 -3.30
N SER A 251 -15.93 6.50 -2.17
CA SER A 251 -16.65 7.63 -1.58
C SER A 251 -16.22 9.01 -2.09
N TYR A 252 -15.21 9.11 -2.97
CA TYR A 252 -14.64 10.40 -3.40
C TYR A 252 -15.72 11.39 -3.89
N SER A 253 -16.75 10.90 -4.58
CA SER A 253 -17.82 11.72 -5.15
C SER A 253 -18.64 12.44 -4.08
N ASP A 254 -18.75 11.86 -2.89
CA ASP A 254 -19.51 12.43 -1.77
C ASP A 254 -18.81 13.67 -1.17
N HIS A 255 -17.52 13.82 -1.48
CA HIS A 255 -16.66 14.91 -1.02
C HIS A 255 -16.39 15.95 -2.10
N ILE A 256 -17.07 15.88 -3.25
CA ILE A 256 -17.05 16.94 -4.26
C ILE A 256 -18.30 17.81 -4.10
N LYS A 257 -18.10 19.10 -3.77
CA LYS A 257 -19.16 20.12 -3.68
C LYS A 257 -18.74 21.36 -4.45
N ASP A 258 -19.61 21.88 -5.31
CA ASP A 258 -19.36 23.09 -6.11
C ASP A 258 -18.02 23.09 -6.85
N SER A 259 -17.65 21.94 -7.43
CA SER A 259 -16.33 21.71 -8.10
C SER A 259 -15.10 21.79 -7.19
N HIS A 260 -15.28 21.96 -5.88
CA HIS A 260 -14.25 21.82 -4.85
C HIS A 260 -14.24 20.39 -4.30
N PHE A 261 -13.05 19.87 -3.96
CA PHE A 261 -12.91 18.55 -3.36
C PHE A 261 -12.46 18.72 -1.91
N ASP A 262 -13.31 18.30 -0.98
CA ASP A 262 -13.04 18.34 0.46
C ASP A 262 -12.10 17.19 0.85
N LYS A 263 -10.79 17.46 0.73
CA LYS A 263 -9.73 16.49 1.04
C LYS A 263 -9.74 16.09 2.51
N GLU A 264 -9.93 17.03 3.42
CA GLU A 264 -9.93 16.76 4.86
C GLU A 264 -11.12 15.90 5.24
N GLY A 265 -12.33 16.25 4.80
CA GLY A 265 -13.52 15.44 5.04
C GLY A 265 -13.41 14.02 4.44
N PHE A 266 -12.76 13.88 3.29
CA PHE A 266 -12.53 12.56 2.67
C PHE A 266 -11.57 11.68 3.49
N ILE A 267 -10.50 12.25 4.03
CA ILE A 267 -9.58 11.56 4.94
C ILE A 267 -10.29 11.23 6.26
N GLU A 268 -11.07 12.16 6.81
CA GLU A 268 -11.77 11.95 8.08
C GLU A 268 -12.85 10.86 7.99
N SER A 269 -13.42 10.64 6.81
CA SER A 269 -14.43 9.60 6.53
C SER A 269 -13.92 8.16 6.64
N GLN A 270 -12.60 7.95 6.65
CA GLN A 270 -11.99 6.63 6.75
C GLN A 270 -12.25 5.99 8.13
N LYS A 271 -12.33 4.66 8.18
CA LYS A 271 -12.83 3.93 9.36
C LYS A 271 -11.77 3.74 10.43
N THR A 272 -10.55 3.48 10.01
CA THR A 272 -9.44 3.13 10.91
C THR A 272 -8.40 4.25 10.95
N TRP A 273 -7.62 4.32 12.03
CA TRP A 273 -6.56 5.32 12.14
C TRP A 273 -5.44 5.07 11.11
N GLU A 274 -5.16 3.80 10.84
CA GLU A 274 -4.19 3.35 9.84
C GLU A 274 -4.61 3.78 8.43
N GLU A 275 -5.90 3.61 8.07
CA GLU A 275 -6.45 4.16 6.82
C GLU A 275 -6.27 5.67 6.72
N LYS A 276 -6.52 6.41 7.80
CA LYS A 276 -6.36 7.88 7.81
C LYS A 276 -4.92 8.28 7.53
N GLN A 277 -3.96 7.64 8.18
CA GLN A 277 -2.53 7.90 7.97
C GLN A 277 -2.07 7.55 6.55
N PHE A 278 -2.56 6.44 5.99
CA PHE A 278 -2.31 6.13 4.59
C PHE A 278 -2.94 7.17 3.65
N MET A 279 -4.19 7.55 3.89
CA MET A 279 -4.92 8.50 3.05
C MET A 279 -4.34 9.91 3.11
N GLU A 280 -3.76 10.33 4.23
CA GLU A 280 -3.00 11.58 4.32
C GLU A 280 -1.83 11.61 3.32
N LEU A 281 -1.05 10.53 3.25
CA LEU A 281 0.05 10.40 2.29
C LEU A 281 -0.47 10.28 0.85
N PHE A 282 -1.42 9.38 0.64
CA PHE A 282 -1.93 9.05 -0.70
C PHE A 282 -2.70 10.22 -1.33
N CYS A 283 -3.51 10.97 -0.57
CA CYS A 283 -4.18 12.16 -1.08
C CYS A 283 -3.22 13.34 -1.30
N GLY A 284 -1.97 13.24 -0.86
CA GLY A 284 -0.88 14.15 -1.22
C GLY A 284 -0.20 13.82 -2.55
N SER A 285 -0.55 12.69 -3.19
CA SER A 285 0.07 12.24 -4.44
C SER A 285 -0.47 12.96 -5.69
N GLN A 286 0.39 13.12 -6.69
CA GLN A 286 0.01 13.67 -8.00
C GLN A 286 -1.01 12.78 -8.72
N MET A 287 -0.89 11.46 -8.58
CA MET A 287 -1.84 10.49 -9.12
C MET A 287 -3.24 10.72 -8.59
N PHE A 288 -3.39 10.93 -7.28
CA PHE A 288 -4.69 11.21 -6.66
C PHE A 288 -5.24 12.57 -7.11
N GLU A 289 -4.40 13.60 -7.13
CA GLU A 289 -4.80 14.93 -7.58
C GLU A 289 -5.34 14.89 -9.03
N MET A 290 -4.61 14.22 -9.93
CA MET A 290 -5.02 14.07 -11.33
C MET A 290 -6.31 13.27 -11.46
N PHE A 291 -6.46 12.20 -10.66
CA PHE A 291 -7.67 11.40 -10.61
C PHE A 291 -8.91 12.25 -10.27
N ILE A 292 -8.79 13.14 -9.27
CA ILE A 292 -9.87 14.05 -8.87
C ILE A 292 -10.11 15.12 -9.94
N ALA A 293 -9.05 15.72 -10.50
CA ALA A 293 -9.15 16.76 -11.52
C ALA A 293 -9.91 16.27 -12.77
N GLN A 294 -9.61 15.05 -13.24
CA GLN A 294 -10.30 14.42 -14.37
C GLN A 294 -11.79 14.22 -14.10
N ARG A 295 -12.14 13.79 -12.88
CA ARG A 295 -13.53 13.52 -12.49
C ARG A 295 -14.36 14.78 -12.27
N LYS A 296 -13.73 15.88 -11.83
CA LYS A 296 -14.38 17.20 -11.80
C LYS A 296 -14.80 17.68 -13.19
N GLN A 297 -14.03 17.33 -14.23
CA GLN A 297 -14.35 17.65 -15.63
C GLN A 297 -15.29 16.62 -16.29
N ASN A 298 -15.88 15.71 -15.52
CA ASN A 298 -16.71 14.60 -15.98
C ASN A 298 -16.03 13.70 -17.04
N GLN A 299 -14.70 13.68 -17.07
CA GLN A 299 -13.96 12.71 -17.86
C GLN A 299 -14.10 11.34 -17.19
N PHE A 300 -14.30 10.27 -17.98
CA PHE A 300 -14.41 8.88 -17.52
C PHE A 300 -15.69 8.48 -16.76
N GLY A 301 -16.79 9.24 -16.88
CA GLY A 301 -18.08 8.92 -16.21
C GLY A 301 -18.71 7.54 -16.54
N ASN A 302 -18.23 6.90 -17.61
CA ASN A 302 -18.61 5.56 -18.06
C ASN A 302 -17.53 4.48 -17.87
N SER A 303 -16.39 4.79 -17.23
CA SER A 303 -15.32 3.79 -16.99
C SER A 303 -15.79 2.61 -16.14
N THR A 304 -15.07 1.48 -16.21
CA THR A 304 -15.37 0.30 -15.38
C THR A 304 -15.26 0.61 -13.90
N PHE A 305 -14.36 1.51 -13.48
CA PHE A 305 -14.33 2.02 -12.10
C PHE A 305 -15.64 2.68 -11.69
N GLU A 306 -16.13 3.68 -12.45
CA GLU A 306 -17.37 4.40 -12.12
C GLU A 306 -18.59 3.46 -12.14
N LYS A 307 -18.65 2.54 -13.10
CA LYS A 307 -19.67 1.49 -13.15
C LYS A 307 -19.65 0.62 -11.89
N ARG A 308 -18.47 0.25 -11.39
CA ARG A 308 -18.30 -0.58 -10.20
C ARG A 308 -18.68 0.18 -8.92
N VAL A 309 -18.29 1.44 -8.78
CA VAL A 309 -18.68 2.31 -7.65
C VAL A 309 -20.22 2.42 -7.57
N LYS A 310 -20.89 2.71 -8.70
CA LYS A 310 -22.36 2.76 -8.78
C LYS A 310 -23.01 1.46 -8.33
N LEU A 311 -22.49 0.32 -8.78
CA LEU A 311 -22.95 -1.02 -8.38
C LEU A 311 -22.79 -1.27 -6.87
N THR A 312 -21.61 -0.96 -6.30
CA THR A 312 -21.32 -1.15 -4.88
C THR A 312 -22.21 -0.28 -3.99
N ASN A 313 -22.48 0.97 -4.40
CA ASN A 313 -23.38 1.88 -3.69
C ASN A 313 -24.84 1.37 -3.74
N MET A 314 -25.30 0.87 -4.90
CA MET A 314 -26.62 0.23 -5.02
C MET A 314 -26.75 -1.01 -4.15
N GLU A 315 -25.74 -1.90 -4.15
CA GLU A 315 -25.74 -3.10 -3.30
C GLU A 315 -25.78 -2.76 -1.81
N SER A 316 -25.07 -1.71 -1.40
CA SER A 316 -25.08 -1.22 -0.02
C SER A 316 -26.45 -0.64 0.37
N ASN A 317 -27.10 0.11 -0.53
CA ASN A 317 -28.45 0.64 -0.31
C ASN A 317 -29.51 -0.47 -0.24
N VAL A 318 -29.39 -1.49 -1.10
CA VAL A 318 -30.29 -2.66 -1.05
C VAL A 318 -30.07 -3.45 0.24
N LYS A 319 -28.82 -3.66 0.70
CA LYS A 319 -28.56 -4.31 2.00
C LYS A 319 -29.16 -3.54 3.17
N LYS A 320 -29.07 -2.21 3.16
CA LYS A 320 -29.73 -1.34 4.17
C LYS A 320 -31.26 -1.45 4.11
N MET A 321 -31.85 -1.54 2.92
CA MET A 321 -33.30 -1.74 2.74
C MET A 321 -33.78 -3.16 3.10
N VAL A 322 -32.93 -4.18 2.96
CA VAL A 322 -33.26 -5.58 3.31
C VAL A 322 -33.08 -5.84 4.80
N SER A 323 -32.15 -5.15 5.48
CA SER A 323 -32.07 -5.15 6.95
C SER A 323 -33.24 -4.40 7.61
N SER A 324 -34.09 -3.74 6.84
CA SER A 324 -35.26 -3.00 7.28
C SER A 324 -36.58 -3.57 6.71
N GLU A 325 -36.73 -4.90 6.57
CA GLU A 325 -37.99 -5.50 6.08
C GLU A 325 -39.22 -4.87 6.77
N ASP A 326 -40.28 -4.52 6.04
CA ASP A 326 -41.00 -5.40 5.11
C ASP A 326 -40.96 -5.00 3.62
N LYS A 327 -40.35 -5.86 2.77
CA LYS A 327 -40.75 -6.21 1.36
C LYS A 327 -39.58 -6.84 0.56
N ALA A 328 -38.97 -7.93 1.04
CA ALA A 328 -37.87 -8.60 0.32
C ALA A 328 -38.27 -9.38 -0.96
N SER A 329 -39.55 -9.62 -1.21
CA SER A 329 -39.97 -10.49 -2.34
C SER A 329 -40.01 -9.79 -3.71
N LYS A 330 -40.15 -8.45 -3.77
CA LYS A 330 -40.14 -7.70 -5.04
C LYS A 330 -38.72 -7.31 -5.49
N SER A 331 -37.82 -7.00 -4.55
CA SER A 331 -36.47 -6.50 -4.85
C SER A 331 -35.54 -7.57 -5.45
N LYS A 332 -35.61 -8.82 -4.97
CA LYS A 332 -34.83 -9.94 -5.53
C LYS A 332 -35.17 -10.24 -7.00
N ARG A 333 -36.42 -10.04 -7.42
CA ARG A 333 -36.88 -10.33 -8.79
C ARG A 333 -36.43 -9.26 -9.79
N VAL A 334 -36.44 -7.99 -9.38
CA VAL A 334 -35.93 -6.86 -10.19
C VAL A 334 -34.40 -6.95 -10.34
N PHE A 335 -33.69 -7.28 -9.25
CA PHE A 335 -32.23 -7.42 -9.26
C PHE A 335 -31.75 -8.58 -10.15
N GLY A 336 -32.45 -9.72 -10.12
CA GLY A 336 -32.17 -10.86 -11.01
C GLY A 336 -32.37 -10.55 -12.49
N ALA A 337 -33.40 -9.77 -12.84
CA ALA A 337 -33.66 -9.35 -14.22
C ALA A 337 -32.61 -8.35 -14.73
N PHE A 338 -32.12 -7.45 -13.87
CA PHE A 338 -31.11 -6.45 -14.24
C PHE A 338 -29.71 -7.05 -14.42
N LYS A 339 -29.30 -7.98 -13.54
CA LYS A 339 -28.02 -8.73 -13.66
C LYS A 339 -27.95 -9.55 -14.94
N LYS A 340 -29.12 -10.01 -15.45
CA LYS A 340 -29.25 -10.72 -16.72
C LYS A 340 -29.14 -9.78 -17.93
N LYS A 341 -29.61 -8.53 -17.81
CA LYS A 341 -29.55 -7.49 -18.85
C LYS A 341 -28.15 -6.85 -19.01
N LEU A 342 -27.34 -6.88 -17.96
CA LEU A 342 -25.91 -6.50 -18.01
C LEU A 342 -24.99 -7.63 -18.51
N ARG A 343 -25.45 -8.89 -18.48
CA ARG A 343 -24.72 -10.05 -19.02
C ARG A 343 -25.01 -10.34 -20.50
N SER A 344 -25.98 -9.68 -21.12
CA SER A 344 -26.20 -9.80 -22.56
C SER A 344 -25.19 -8.96 -23.33
N LYS A 345 -24.31 -9.64 -24.08
CA LYS A 345 -23.42 -9.06 -25.11
C LYS A 345 -24.22 -8.19 -26.09
N PRO A 346 -23.60 -7.17 -26.73
CA PRO A 346 -24.16 -6.63 -27.96
C PRO A 346 -24.15 -7.75 -29.01
N THR A 347 -25.30 -8.01 -29.61
CA THR A 347 -25.44 -8.88 -30.78
C THR A 347 -24.68 -8.28 -31.95
N ALA A 348 -23.58 -8.91 -32.34
CA ALA A 348 -23.04 -8.78 -33.70
C ALA A 348 -23.77 -9.81 -34.57
N GLN A 349 -24.66 -9.34 -35.45
CA GLN A 349 -25.05 -10.10 -36.63
C GLN A 349 -23.88 -10.07 -37.62
N GLY A 350 -23.42 -11.23 -38.05
CA GLY A 350 -22.36 -11.36 -39.07
C GLY A 350 -21.79 -12.77 -39.09
N ASN A 351 -22.25 -13.55 -40.07
CA ASN A 351 -21.99 -14.98 -40.29
C ASN A 351 -20.51 -15.42 -40.26
N ALA A 352 -20.25 -16.53 -39.57
CA ALA A 352 -19.31 -17.60 -39.93
C ALA A 352 -19.75 -18.83 -39.12
N GLY A 353 -20.19 -19.94 -39.71
CA GLY A 353 -19.39 -20.80 -40.57
C GLY A 353 -18.80 -21.91 -39.69
N ASP A 354 -19.39 -23.10 -39.78
CA ASP A 354 -19.24 -24.29 -38.92
C ASP A 354 -17.82 -24.69 -38.52
N PHE A 355 -17.67 -25.25 -37.30
CA PHE A 355 -17.01 -26.54 -37.08
C PHE A 355 -17.36 -27.06 -35.67
N VAL A 356 -18.18 -28.10 -35.63
CA VAL A 356 -18.62 -28.84 -34.43
C VAL A 356 -17.77 -30.10 -34.31
N ILE A 357 -17.14 -30.32 -33.15
CA ILE A 357 -16.78 -31.67 -32.69
C ILE A 357 -17.50 -31.89 -31.37
N SER A 358 -18.40 -32.86 -31.41
CA SER A 358 -19.34 -33.33 -30.40
C SER A 358 -18.67 -34.26 -29.39
N THR A 359 -19.16 -34.27 -28.14
CA THR A 359 -19.26 -35.48 -27.30
C THR A 359 -20.30 -35.27 -26.18
N PRO A 360 -20.91 -36.35 -25.64
CA PRO A 360 -22.35 -36.36 -25.31
C PRO A 360 -22.69 -36.25 -23.82
N THR A 361 -23.95 -35.90 -23.60
CA THR A 361 -24.71 -35.88 -22.34
C THR A 361 -25.05 -37.27 -21.81
N TYR A 362 -25.15 -37.42 -20.48
CA TYR A 362 -26.01 -38.42 -19.84
C TYR A 362 -26.80 -37.79 -18.67
N LYS A 363 -28.11 -38.05 -18.67
CA LYS A 363 -29.09 -37.74 -17.61
C LYS A 363 -29.42 -39.03 -16.84
N SER A 364 -29.67 -38.92 -15.54
CA SER A 364 -30.75 -39.57 -14.76
C SER A 364 -30.63 -39.03 -13.33
N GLY A 365 -31.64 -38.90 -12.46
CA GLY A 365 -33.01 -39.39 -12.43
C GLY A 365 -33.38 -39.47 -10.94
N SER A 366 -34.49 -38.83 -10.56
CA SER A 366 -34.97 -38.57 -9.19
C SER A 366 -35.47 -39.79 -8.40
N ARG A 367 -35.56 -39.68 -7.05
CA ARG A 367 -36.76 -39.97 -6.19
C ARG A 367 -36.45 -39.85 -4.66
N ASN A 368 -37.09 -38.88 -3.97
CA ASN A 368 -38.17 -39.01 -2.94
C ASN A 368 -38.22 -40.30 -2.07
N ILE A 369 -38.57 -40.37 -0.77
CA ILE A 369 -39.43 -39.69 0.26
C ILE A 369 -39.00 -40.31 1.63
N GLU A 370 -39.11 -39.71 2.84
CA GLU A 370 -40.23 -39.87 3.81
C GLU A 370 -39.89 -39.27 5.20
N ALA A 371 -40.93 -38.97 6.00
CA ALA A 371 -40.92 -38.10 7.18
C ALA A 371 -41.39 -38.78 8.49
N LYS A 372 -40.81 -38.33 9.63
CA LYS A 372 -41.32 -38.13 11.04
C LYS A 372 -42.10 -39.27 11.77
N PRO A 373 -42.10 -39.36 13.13
CA PRO A 373 -42.79 -38.38 14.01
C PRO A 373 -42.20 -38.13 15.44
N GLU A 374 -42.78 -37.13 16.14
CA GLU A 374 -42.53 -36.69 17.53
C GLU A 374 -43.64 -37.19 18.49
N THR A 375 -43.37 -37.41 19.80
CA THR A 375 -43.79 -36.64 21.02
C THR A 375 -43.97 -37.62 22.22
N PRO A 376 -44.33 -37.23 23.48
CA PRO A 376 -43.75 -36.26 24.44
C PRO A 376 -43.63 -36.84 25.89
N THR A 377 -42.99 -36.14 26.86
CA THR A 377 -43.37 -36.11 28.31
C THR A 377 -42.52 -35.11 29.14
N THR A 378 -43.05 -34.72 30.31
CA THR A 378 -42.91 -33.44 31.04
C THR A 378 -42.08 -33.48 32.35
N THR A 379 -41.21 -32.47 32.57
CA THR A 379 -40.85 -31.68 33.82
C THR A 379 -40.52 -32.36 35.19
N PRO A 380 -39.93 -31.65 36.20
CA PRO A 380 -38.80 -30.69 36.24
C PRO A 380 -37.82 -30.95 37.44
N THR A 381 -36.61 -30.35 37.48
CA THR A 381 -35.96 -29.81 38.72
C THR A 381 -34.54 -29.25 38.51
N ALA A 382 -34.33 -28.04 39.07
CA ALA A 382 -33.14 -27.46 39.74
C ALA A 382 -31.77 -27.34 39.02
N SER A 383 -31.30 -26.09 38.90
CA SER A 383 -29.91 -25.68 38.64
C SER A 383 -28.98 -25.97 39.84
N PRO A 384 -27.65 -26.09 39.61
CA PRO A 384 -26.78 -24.97 40.03
C PRO A 384 -25.60 -24.63 39.10
N ALA A 385 -25.20 -23.35 39.17
CA ALA A 385 -23.91 -22.67 38.87
C ALA A 385 -23.21 -22.85 37.49
N PRO A 386 -22.79 -21.76 36.82
CA PRO A 386 -22.02 -21.87 35.58
C PRO A 386 -20.56 -22.22 35.88
N SER A 387 -20.18 -23.43 35.47
CA SER A 387 -18.82 -23.89 35.33
C SER A 387 -18.07 -23.11 34.23
N ARG A 388 -16.77 -22.89 34.48
CA ARG A 388 -15.72 -22.39 33.57
C ARG A 388 -15.93 -22.81 32.10
N PRO A 389 -15.79 -21.91 31.11
CA PRO A 389 -15.93 -22.29 29.71
C PRO A 389 -14.82 -23.29 29.32
N PRO A 390 -15.10 -24.23 28.40
CA PRO A 390 -14.13 -25.24 27.99
C PRO A 390 -12.99 -24.60 27.18
N PRO A 391 -11.80 -25.24 27.12
CA PRO A 391 -10.72 -24.75 26.29
C PRO A 391 -11.15 -24.74 24.81
N LEU A 392 -10.83 -23.66 24.11
CA LEU A 392 -11.11 -23.48 22.68
C LEU A 392 -10.52 -24.65 21.88
N THR A 393 -11.35 -25.29 21.06
CA THR A 393 -10.92 -26.33 20.11
C THR A 393 -10.18 -25.69 18.93
N SER A 394 -9.23 -26.44 18.34
CA SER A 394 -8.28 -26.06 17.28
C SER A 394 -8.85 -25.48 15.97
N GLY A 395 -10.16 -25.20 15.88
CA GLY A 395 -10.83 -24.65 14.70
C GLY A 395 -10.91 -23.12 14.63
N ASP A 396 -10.67 -22.40 15.75
CA ASP A 396 -10.82 -20.93 15.83
C ASP A 396 -9.50 -20.15 15.66
N ILE A 397 -8.39 -20.87 15.49
CA ILE A 397 -7.04 -20.35 15.26
C ILE A 397 -6.73 -20.50 13.76
N SER A 398 -6.55 -19.39 13.04
CA SER A 398 -6.13 -19.47 11.64
C SER A 398 -4.62 -19.67 11.56
N THR A 399 -4.14 -20.91 11.57
CA THR A 399 -2.82 -21.24 11.05
C THR A 399 -2.91 -21.22 9.54
N ASN A 400 -2.60 -20.09 8.89
CA ASN A 400 -2.43 -20.07 7.45
C ASN A 400 -1.13 -20.80 7.13
N ASN A 401 -1.18 -22.12 6.92
CA ASN A 401 -0.01 -22.97 6.61
C ASN A 401 0.73 -22.61 5.29
N ASP A 402 0.36 -21.51 4.62
CA ASP A 402 1.00 -20.98 3.40
C ASP A 402 1.65 -19.59 3.61
N SER A 403 1.78 -19.14 4.85
CA SER A 403 2.55 -17.95 5.27
C SER A 403 3.12 -18.23 6.64
N ASN A 404 4.40 -17.98 6.86
CA ASN A 404 5.10 -18.12 8.15
C ASN A 404 4.60 -17.09 9.19
N ILE A 405 3.28 -16.95 9.36
CA ILE A 405 2.58 -15.96 10.15
C ILE A 405 1.57 -16.69 11.00
N PHE A 406 1.73 -16.60 12.31
CA PHE A 406 0.73 -17.06 13.27
C PHE A 406 -0.09 -15.86 13.74
N LYS A 407 -1.41 -15.91 13.56
CA LYS A 407 -2.32 -14.81 13.94
C LYS A 407 -3.44 -15.34 14.84
N ALA A 408 -3.49 -14.85 16.07
CA ALA A 408 -4.57 -15.09 17.01
C ALA A 408 -4.91 -13.77 17.72
N VAL A 409 -5.64 -12.90 17.02
CA VAL A 409 -6.01 -11.56 17.51
C VAL A 409 -7.43 -11.57 18.06
N GLY A 410 -7.66 -11.01 19.25
CA GLY A 410 -9.03 -10.91 19.80
C GLY A 410 -9.62 -12.24 20.22
N LYS A 411 -8.79 -13.18 20.69
CA LYS A 411 -9.17 -14.57 20.98
C LYS A 411 -9.25 -14.87 22.48
N GLU A 412 -9.16 -13.84 23.31
CA GLU A 412 -9.21 -13.94 24.78
C GLU A 412 -8.15 -14.90 25.35
N LEU A 413 -7.02 -15.04 24.65
CA LEU A 413 -5.96 -15.96 25.06
C LEU A 413 -5.32 -15.49 26.37
N THR A 414 -5.19 -16.39 27.34
CA THR A 414 -4.42 -16.17 28.57
C THR A 414 -3.00 -16.73 28.48
N GLU A 415 -2.77 -17.66 27.55
CA GLU A 415 -1.46 -18.24 27.26
C GLU A 415 -1.20 -18.33 25.75
N VAL A 416 0.07 -18.40 25.37
CA VAL A 416 0.47 -18.56 23.97
C VAL A 416 0.17 -20.01 23.53
N PRO A 417 -0.63 -20.23 22.47
CA PRO A 417 -0.95 -21.57 21.98
C PRO A 417 0.31 -22.34 21.55
N LYS A 418 0.35 -23.65 21.77
CA LYS A 418 1.51 -24.48 21.39
C LYS A 418 1.80 -24.44 19.88
N GLU A 419 0.75 -24.25 19.09
CA GLU A 419 0.81 -24.09 17.64
C GLU A 419 1.56 -22.82 17.22
N ALA A 420 1.65 -21.81 18.10
CA ALA A 420 2.41 -20.59 17.88
C ALA A 420 3.92 -20.75 18.12
N LEU A 421 4.36 -21.92 18.62
CA LEU A 421 5.76 -22.21 18.96
C LEU A 421 6.43 -23.15 17.92
N GLN A 422 6.00 -23.06 16.66
CA GLN A 422 6.57 -23.85 15.56
C GLN A 422 7.78 -23.15 14.92
N ALA A 423 8.84 -23.91 14.64
CA ALA A 423 10.20 -23.44 14.31
C ALA A 423 10.38 -22.63 13.00
N GLU A 424 9.31 -22.19 12.33
CA GLU A 424 9.38 -21.47 11.03
C GLU A 424 8.60 -20.15 11.04
N ILE A 425 8.01 -19.74 12.17
CA ILE A 425 7.17 -18.54 12.25
C ILE A 425 8.04 -17.28 12.16
N HIS A 426 7.76 -16.45 11.14
CA HIS A 426 8.39 -15.16 10.89
C HIS A 426 7.61 -13.99 11.51
N LYS A 427 6.28 -14.12 11.62
CA LYS A 427 5.44 -13.09 12.26
C LYS A 427 4.48 -13.72 13.26
N LEU A 428 4.50 -13.26 14.50
CA LEU A 428 3.62 -13.72 15.57
C LEU A 428 2.72 -12.57 16.01
N LEU A 429 1.43 -12.65 15.68
CA LEU A 429 0.44 -11.61 15.90
C LEU A 429 -0.59 -12.08 16.94
N LEU A 430 -0.42 -11.63 18.18
CA LEU A 430 -1.19 -12.04 19.36
C LEU A 430 -1.87 -10.84 20.04
N SER A 431 -2.21 -9.80 19.29
CA SER A 431 -2.81 -8.60 19.84
C SER A 431 -4.26 -8.79 20.31
N LYS A 432 -4.73 -7.92 21.22
CA LYS A 432 -6.10 -7.94 21.80
C LYS A 432 -6.42 -9.26 22.50
N ASN A 433 -5.51 -9.74 23.34
CA ASN A 433 -5.74 -10.93 24.19
C ASN A 433 -5.58 -10.55 25.67
N SER A 434 -5.50 -11.56 26.54
CA SER A 434 -5.27 -11.41 27.98
C SER A 434 -3.92 -12.01 28.39
N LEU A 435 -2.90 -11.93 27.53
CA LEU A 435 -1.57 -12.47 27.81
C LEU A 435 -0.84 -11.59 28.83
N CYS A 436 -0.27 -12.21 29.84
CA CYS A 436 0.58 -11.53 30.84
C CYS A 436 2.03 -12.04 30.85
N SER A 437 2.33 -13.14 30.14
CA SER A 437 3.67 -13.73 30.04
C SER A 437 3.86 -14.43 28.70
N LEU A 438 5.12 -14.73 28.36
CA LEU A 438 5.50 -15.53 27.20
C LEU A 438 6.19 -16.81 27.67
N PRO A 439 6.00 -17.95 26.98
CA PRO A 439 6.65 -19.20 27.32
C PRO A 439 8.15 -19.13 27.09
N ALA A 440 8.94 -19.82 27.91
CA ALA A 440 10.40 -19.84 27.80
C ALA A 440 10.88 -20.31 26.42
N ASN A 441 10.21 -21.33 25.86
CA ASN A 441 10.55 -21.93 24.57
C ASN A 441 10.27 -21.02 23.35
N LEU A 442 9.82 -19.77 23.55
CA LEU A 442 9.65 -18.80 22.47
C LEU A 442 11.01 -18.44 21.82
N ASP A 443 12.09 -18.56 22.58
CA ASP A 443 13.48 -18.39 22.11
C ASP A 443 13.87 -19.31 20.95
N SER A 444 13.20 -20.46 20.81
CA SER A 444 13.39 -21.40 19.71
C SER A 444 12.94 -20.86 18.34
N LEU A 445 12.17 -19.77 18.30
CA LEU A 445 11.68 -19.15 17.06
C LEU A 445 12.76 -18.27 16.40
N SER A 446 13.83 -18.90 15.92
CA SER A 446 14.97 -18.19 15.32
C SER A 446 14.61 -17.40 14.05
N ALA A 447 13.52 -17.74 13.36
CA ALA A 447 13.07 -17.03 12.16
C ALA A 447 12.15 -15.83 12.47
N LEU A 448 11.78 -15.60 13.74
CA LEU A 448 10.80 -14.59 14.12
C LEU A 448 11.35 -13.18 13.91
N CYS A 449 10.73 -12.44 12.99
CA CYS A 449 11.10 -11.07 12.63
C CYS A 449 10.11 -10.04 13.18
N VAL A 450 8.83 -10.40 13.37
CA VAL A 450 7.78 -9.48 13.84
C VAL A 450 7.00 -10.11 14.99
N LEU A 451 6.90 -9.39 16.11
CA LEU A 451 6.12 -9.80 17.28
C LEU A 451 5.14 -8.68 17.68
N ASP A 452 3.85 -8.93 17.52
CA ASP A 452 2.78 -8.03 17.98
C ASP A 452 2.05 -8.62 19.18
N LEU A 453 2.21 -7.95 20.32
CA LEU A 453 1.60 -8.24 21.61
C LEU A 453 0.72 -7.08 22.08
N SER A 454 0.26 -6.22 21.17
CA SER A 454 -0.51 -5.02 21.51
C SER A 454 -1.84 -5.35 22.18
N ASN A 455 -2.30 -4.52 23.12
CA ASN A 455 -3.55 -4.67 23.86
C ASN A 455 -3.63 -6.03 24.58
N ASN A 456 -2.66 -6.27 25.46
CA ASN A 456 -2.58 -7.42 26.35
C ASN A 456 -2.42 -6.93 27.80
N GLN A 457 -1.95 -7.78 28.71
CA GLN A 457 -1.81 -7.51 30.14
C GLN A 457 -0.35 -7.61 30.61
N PHE A 458 0.61 -7.29 29.74
CA PHE A 458 2.04 -7.31 30.11
C PHE A 458 2.38 -6.15 31.05
N GLU A 459 2.97 -6.45 32.21
CA GLU A 459 3.49 -5.45 33.15
C GLU A 459 4.98 -5.10 32.95
N SER A 460 5.69 -5.94 32.20
CA SER A 460 7.09 -5.75 31.81
C SER A 460 7.35 -6.40 30.45
N ILE A 461 8.47 -6.07 29.81
CA ILE A 461 8.91 -6.76 28.59
C ILE A 461 9.48 -8.14 28.99
N PRO A 462 8.91 -9.27 28.53
CA PRO A 462 9.39 -10.60 28.90
C PRO A 462 10.85 -10.84 28.50
N ALA A 463 11.65 -11.41 29.41
CA ALA A 463 13.08 -11.63 29.20
C ALA A 463 13.40 -12.45 27.93
N VAL A 464 12.52 -13.39 27.56
CA VAL A 464 12.65 -14.23 26.35
C VAL A 464 12.73 -13.41 25.06
N ILE A 465 12.21 -12.18 25.03
CA ILE A 465 12.32 -11.32 23.84
C ILE A 465 13.78 -10.93 23.58
N SER A 466 14.62 -10.90 24.62
CA SER A 466 16.03 -10.53 24.52
C SER A 466 16.86 -11.58 23.78
N SER A 467 16.43 -12.85 23.78
CA SER A 467 17.11 -13.94 23.07
C SER A 467 16.68 -14.09 21.59
N LEU A 468 15.66 -13.36 21.13
CA LEU A 468 15.19 -13.39 19.75
C LEU A 468 16.12 -12.57 18.83
N THR A 469 17.15 -13.23 18.30
CA THR A 469 18.26 -12.57 17.56
C THR A 469 17.89 -12.00 16.19
N ASN A 470 16.76 -12.39 15.62
CA ASN A 470 16.27 -11.91 14.31
C ASN A 470 15.05 -11.00 14.42
N LEU A 471 14.60 -10.68 15.63
CA LEU A 471 13.43 -9.84 15.85
C LEU A 471 13.72 -8.41 15.37
N ALA A 472 13.03 -8.00 14.31
CA ALA A 472 13.18 -6.69 13.69
C ALA A 472 12.12 -5.69 14.17
N GLU A 473 10.92 -6.18 14.50
CA GLU A 473 9.78 -5.36 14.92
C GLU A 473 9.13 -5.94 16.19
N LEU A 474 9.04 -5.11 17.23
CA LEU A 474 8.33 -5.42 18.47
C LEU A 474 7.25 -4.36 18.72
N ILE A 475 6.00 -4.82 18.82
CA ILE A 475 4.83 -3.97 19.07
C ILE A 475 4.18 -4.44 20.38
N MET A 476 4.25 -3.63 21.42
CA MET A 476 3.61 -3.90 22.73
C MET A 476 2.73 -2.72 23.16
N LYS A 477 2.08 -2.05 22.20
CA LYS A 477 1.18 -0.92 22.45
C LYS A 477 -0.01 -1.33 23.32
N GLY A 478 -0.45 -0.50 24.26
CA GLY A 478 -1.68 -0.75 25.01
C GLY A 478 -1.53 -1.87 26.03
N ASN A 479 -0.38 -1.94 26.71
CA ASN A 479 -0.13 -2.87 27.82
C ASN A 479 -0.02 -2.08 29.13
N GLN A 480 0.49 -2.72 30.19
CA GLN A 480 0.64 -2.13 31.52
C GLN A 480 2.13 -2.06 31.90
N ILE A 481 3.01 -1.90 30.91
CA ILE A 481 4.46 -1.95 31.11
C ILE A 481 4.90 -0.73 31.94
N LYS A 482 5.51 -1.00 33.10
CA LYS A 482 5.99 0.04 34.03
C LYS A 482 7.47 0.35 33.86
N GLU A 483 8.26 -0.63 33.46
CA GLU A 483 9.71 -0.52 33.29
C GLU A 483 10.21 -1.39 32.12
N ILE A 484 11.39 -1.02 31.61
CA ILE A 484 12.14 -1.79 30.62
C ILE A 484 13.44 -2.22 31.28
N SER A 485 13.73 -3.52 31.27
CA SER A 485 14.99 -4.04 31.80
C SER A 485 16.17 -3.72 30.88
N ASP A 486 17.35 -3.50 31.47
CA ASP A 486 18.59 -3.29 30.70
C ASP A 486 18.89 -4.48 29.77
N SER A 487 18.54 -5.70 30.18
CA SER A 487 18.76 -6.91 29.39
C SER A 487 18.09 -6.86 28.00
N PHE A 488 16.93 -6.21 27.89
CA PHE A 488 16.20 -6.06 26.62
C PHE A 488 16.95 -5.17 25.62
N THR A 489 17.66 -4.17 26.12
CA THR A 489 18.37 -3.17 25.28
C THR A 489 19.57 -3.74 24.53
N TYR A 490 20.00 -4.97 24.85
CA TYR A 490 21.02 -5.71 24.10
C TYR A 490 20.49 -6.38 22.83
N ASN A 491 19.19 -6.32 22.54
CA ASN A 491 18.67 -6.81 21.27
C ASN A 491 19.22 -5.98 20.11
N LYS A 492 20.14 -6.58 19.35
CA LYS A 492 20.86 -5.91 18.25
C LYS A 492 20.10 -5.93 16.92
N SER A 493 18.98 -6.62 16.80
CA SER A 493 18.26 -6.77 15.53
C SER A 493 17.09 -5.79 15.37
N LEU A 494 16.53 -5.30 16.49
CA LEU A 494 15.36 -4.45 16.46
C LEU A 494 15.58 -3.15 15.68
N THR A 495 14.66 -2.92 14.75
CA THR A 495 14.59 -1.71 13.93
C THR A 495 13.34 -0.88 14.21
N TYR A 496 12.29 -1.50 14.75
CA TYR A 496 11.06 -0.84 15.19
C TYR A 496 10.64 -1.32 16.57
N LEU A 497 10.44 -0.37 17.49
CA LEU A 497 9.91 -0.61 18.83
C LEU A 497 8.72 0.31 19.08
N ASN A 498 7.56 -0.27 19.39
CA ASN A 498 6.37 0.46 19.80
C ASN A 498 5.92 0.05 21.21
N LEU A 499 5.98 1.00 22.13
CA LEU A 499 5.56 0.90 23.52
C LEU A 499 4.49 1.93 23.86
N ASP A 500 3.72 2.38 22.88
CA ASP A 500 2.69 3.39 23.09
C ASP A 500 1.62 2.92 24.08
N ALA A 501 0.98 3.85 24.79
CA ALA A 501 -0.13 3.54 25.70
C ALA A 501 0.25 2.47 26.74
N ASN A 502 1.34 2.73 27.48
CA ASN A 502 1.81 1.92 28.60
C ASN A 502 1.88 2.79 29.86
N GLN A 503 2.57 2.31 30.90
CA GLN A 503 2.71 2.99 32.19
C GLN A 503 4.19 3.33 32.50
N LEU A 504 5.01 3.53 31.46
CA LEU A 504 6.44 3.81 31.61
C LEU A 504 6.64 5.19 32.23
N VAL A 505 7.41 5.24 33.32
CA VAL A 505 7.80 6.49 34.00
C VAL A 505 9.21 6.93 33.58
N THR A 506 10.10 5.97 33.31
CA THR A 506 11.46 6.20 32.84
C THR A 506 11.85 5.20 31.77
N LEU A 507 12.88 5.52 30.98
CA LEU A 507 13.54 4.56 30.09
C LEU A 507 14.97 4.29 30.62
N PRO A 508 15.47 3.05 30.51
CA PRO A 508 16.84 2.75 30.88
C PRO A 508 17.82 3.49 29.96
N PRO A 509 18.95 4.03 30.47
CA PRO A 509 19.94 4.71 29.64
C PRO A 509 20.44 3.88 28.46
N SER A 510 20.51 2.55 28.63
CA SER A 510 20.97 1.63 27.60
C SER A 510 20.05 1.54 26.38
N ILE A 511 18.79 2.02 26.45
CA ILE A 511 17.94 2.17 25.26
C ILE A 511 18.58 3.10 24.22
N GLY A 512 19.39 4.05 24.71
CA GLY A 512 20.17 4.98 23.92
C GLY A 512 21.33 4.35 23.15
N ASN A 513 21.57 3.05 23.29
CA ASN A 513 22.63 2.31 22.60
C ASN A 513 22.11 1.34 21.52
N MET A 514 20.80 1.33 21.22
CA MET A 514 20.21 0.43 20.23
C MET A 514 20.51 0.88 18.78
N GLU A 515 21.70 0.55 18.27
CA GLU A 515 22.25 1.07 16.99
C GLU A 515 21.39 0.85 15.75
N ARG A 516 20.62 -0.25 15.69
CA ARG A 516 19.78 -0.59 14.54
C ARG A 516 18.37 0.00 14.61
N LEU A 517 17.98 0.59 15.74
CA LEU A 517 16.65 1.12 15.93
C LEU A 517 16.43 2.34 15.03
N LYS A 518 15.44 2.24 14.14
CA LYS A 518 15.07 3.28 13.16
C LYS A 518 13.78 3.98 13.53
N ARG A 519 12.87 3.29 14.22
CA ARG A 519 11.58 3.82 14.63
C ARG A 519 11.36 3.49 16.09
N PHE A 520 11.09 4.51 16.89
CA PHE A 520 10.82 4.35 18.30
C PHE A 520 9.59 5.15 18.69
N SER A 521 8.60 4.46 19.24
CA SER A 521 7.35 5.05 19.70
C SER A 521 7.10 4.67 21.15
N VAL A 522 6.96 5.69 22.00
CA VAL A 522 6.65 5.54 23.43
C VAL A 522 5.66 6.64 23.85
N SER A 523 4.72 6.96 22.96
CA SER A 523 3.68 7.95 23.19
C SER A 523 2.64 7.44 24.20
N GLN A 524 1.89 8.32 24.86
CA GLN A 524 0.88 7.93 25.86
C GLN A 524 1.47 7.11 27.01
N ASN A 525 2.59 7.57 27.56
CA ASN A 525 3.20 7.03 28.78
C ASN A 525 3.28 8.14 29.84
N GLN A 526 4.06 7.94 30.89
CA GLN A 526 4.23 8.86 32.01
C GLN A 526 5.67 9.37 32.11
N LEU A 527 6.41 9.37 30.99
CA LEU A 527 7.83 9.72 30.97
C LEU A 527 8.04 11.17 31.41
N GLU A 528 8.86 11.38 32.43
CA GLU A 528 9.24 12.73 32.91
C GLU A 528 10.51 13.25 32.23
N SER A 529 11.37 12.34 31.79
CA SER A 529 12.61 12.62 31.06
C SER A 529 12.92 11.52 30.06
N LEU A 530 13.84 11.81 29.13
CA LEU A 530 14.35 10.86 28.15
C LEU A 530 15.86 10.72 28.36
N PRO A 531 16.42 9.49 28.33
CA PRO A 531 17.87 9.30 28.35
C PRO A 531 18.51 9.82 27.05
N GLU A 532 19.83 9.99 27.05
CA GLU A 532 20.55 10.32 25.82
C GLU A 532 20.43 9.17 24.80
N LEU A 533 20.11 9.52 23.55
CA LEU A 533 19.91 8.56 22.46
C LEU A 533 21.08 8.64 21.47
N GLN A 534 22.29 8.26 21.89
CA GLN A 534 23.51 8.45 21.10
C GLN A 534 23.72 7.40 19.99
N GLY A 535 23.32 6.15 20.22
CA GLY A 535 23.56 5.01 19.33
C GLY A 535 22.56 4.82 18.19
N PRO A 536 21.23 4.94 18.40
CA PRO A 536 20.22 4.69 17.39
C PRO A 536 20.31 5.58 16.14
N LYS A 537 20.21 4.99 14.96
CA LYS A 537 19.97 5.71 13.69
C LYS A 537 18.47 5.96 13.49
N LEU A 538 17.85 6.65 14.44
CA LEU A 538 16.40 6.91 14.40
C LEU A 538 16.05 7.79 13.20
N LYS A 539 15.04 7.35 12.46
CA LYS A 539 14.31 8.13 11.46
C LYS A 539 13.02 8.73 12.03
N ARG A 540 12.35 8.01 12.93
CA ARG A 540 11.10 8.47 13.57
C ARG A 540 11.13 8.28 15.07
N LEU A 541 10.79 9.34 15.79
CA LEU A 541 10.71 9.35 17.25
C LEU A 541 9.38 9.97 17.70
N HIS A 542 8.55 9.16 18.36
CA HIS A 542 7.24 9.56 18.85
C HIS A 542 7.17 9.49 20.37
N LEU A 543 7.04 10.66 21.00
CA LEU A 543 7.07 10.88 22.45
C LEU A 543 5.82 11.62 22.94
N SER A 544 4.79 11.74 22.10
CA SER A 544 3.61 12.56 22.39
C SER A 544 2.80 11.99 23.57
N ARG A 545 2.16 12.86 24.35
CA ARG A 545 1.35 12.52 25.54
C ARG A 545 2.20 11.82 26.62
N ASN A 546 3.22 12.51 27.08
CA ASN A 546 4.06 12.14 28.23
C ASN A 546 4.13 13.34 29.20
N ASN A 547 4.99 13.26 30.22
CA ASN A 547 5.23 14.32 31.19
C ASN A 547 6.58 15.03 30.99
N LEU A 548 7.13 14.99 29.76
CA LEU A 548 8.49 15.48 29.49
C LEU A 548 8.58 16.98 29.75
N GLN A 549 9.49 17.39 30.63
CA GLN A 549 9.76 18.81 30.91
C GLN A 549 10.85 19.39 30.02
N LYS A 550 11.78 18.54 29.57
CA LYS A 550 12.90 18.87 28.68
C LYS A 550 13.19 17.67 27.76
N LEU A 551 13.84 17.94 26.64
CA LEU A 551 14.45 16.91 25.79
C LEU A 551 15.96 16.87 26.07
N PRO A 552 16.60 15.69 26.00
CA PRO A 552 18.05 15.56 26.04
C PRO A 552 18.67 16.10 24.75
N ALA A 553 20.00 16.07 24.66
CA ALA A 553 20.72 16.33 23.41
C ALA A 553 20.20 15.43 22.28
N LEU A 554 19.75 16.03 21.17
CA LEU A 554 19.21 15.31 20.01
C LEU A 554 20.12 15.38 18.78
N GLY A 555 21.14 16.24 18.76
CA GLY A 555 21.95 16.55 17.58
C GLY A 555 22.69 15.34 16.99
N HIS A 556 22.88 14.28 17.78
CA HIS A 556 23.44 13.01 17.34
C HIS A 556 22.51 12.23 16.38
N LEU A 557 21.19 12.44 16.45
CA LEU A 557 20.18 11.74 15.66
C LEU A 557 20.06 12.29 14.23
N LYS A 558 21.17 12.41 13.50
CA LYS A 558 21.25 13.04 12.17
C LYS A 558 20.35 12.42 11.10
N SER A 559 19.89 11.19 11.31
CA SER A 559 18.95 10.50 10.41
C SER A 559 17.48 10.78 10.70
N LEU A 560 17.16 11.58 11.72
CA LEU A 560 15.79 11.81 12.18
C LEU A 560 15.03 12.68 11.19
N THR A 561 13.93 12.14 10.67
CA THR A 561 13.05 12.82 9.71
C THR A 561 11.72 13.23 10.33
N LYS A 562 11.26 12.53 11.37
CA LYS A 562 10.02 12.87 12.08
C LYS A 562 10.21 12.84 13.59
N LEU A 563 9.83 13.92 14.26
CA LEU A 563 9.84 14.04 15.72
C LEU A 563 8.49 14.59 16.21
N SER A 564 7.79 13.83 17.05
CA SER A 564 6.55 14.28 17.68
C SER A 564 6.68 14.24 19.21
N VAL A 565 6.45 15.38 19.85
CA VAL A 565 6.55 15.59 21.31
C VAL A 565 5.30 16.30 21.85
N ASP A 566 4.15 16.11 21.18
CA ASP A 566 2.91 16.81 21.52
C ASP A 566 2.40 16.46 22.92
N ASN A 567 1.68 17.36 23.57
CA ASN A 567 1.06 17.14 24.88
C ASN A 567 2.10 16.68 25.91
N ASN A 568 3.16 17.47 26.06
CA ASN A 568 4.18 17.34 27.09
C ASN A 568 4.24 18.67 27.89
N GLN A 569 5.32 18.89 28.64
CA GLN A 569 5.54 20.08 29.46
C GLN A 569 6.79 20.86 29.04
N LEU A 570 7.22 20.70 27.78
CA LEU A 570 8.45 21.31 27.25
C LEU A 570 8.37 22.84 27.28
N ARG A 571 9.39 23.47 27.86
CA ARG A 571 9.52 24.94 27.89
C ARG A 571 10.45 25.48 26.81
N ASP A 572 11.48 24.71 26.50
CA ASP A 572 12.53 25.04 25.54
C ASP A 572 12.91 23.78 24.76
N LEU A 573 13.50 23.97 23.58
CA LEU A 573 14.11 22.92 22.77
C LEU A 573 15.64 22.90 23.00
N PRO A 574 16.31 21.75 22.84
CA PRO A 574 17.75 21.68 23.03
C PRO A 574 18.47 22.38 21.86
N ASP A 575 19.54 23.12 22.15
CA ASP A 575 20.25 23.94 21.14
C ASP A 575 20.86 23.11 20.01
N ASP A 576 21.20 21.84 20.28
CA ASP A 576 21.77 20.92 19.30
C ASP A 576 20.75 20.35 18.31
N ILE A 577 19.46 20.65 18.47
CA ILE A 577 18.41 20.29 17.50
C ILE A 577 18.68 20.89 16.11
N VAL A 578 19.47 21.98 16.04
CA VAL A 578 19.95 22.60 14.80
C VAL A 578 20.73 21.62 13.91
N GLN A 579 21.28 20.55 14.49
CA GLN A 579 22.07 19.55 13.76
C GLN A 579 21.20 18.53 13.01
N LEU A 580 19.88 18.55 13.20
CA LEU A 580 18.93 17.63 12.57
C LEU A 580 18.59 18.08 11.13
N SER A 581 19.58 18.05 10.25
CA SER A 581 19.46 18.55 8.87
C SER A 581 18.45 17.78 7.99
N LEU A 582 18.05 16.57 8.40
CA LEU A 582 17.08 15.73 7.67
C LEU A 582 15.67 15.78 8.29
N LEU A 583 15.44 16.64 9.29
CA LEU A 583 14.14 16.74 9.97
C LEU A 583 13.10 17.36 9.03
N VAL A 584 12.09 16.57 8.64
CA VAL A 584 11.01 16.96 7.72
C VAL A 584 9.76 17.39 8.48
N GLU A 585 9.43 16.67 9.55
CA GLU A 585 8.22 16.92 10.35
C GLU A 585 8.59 17.08 11.82
N PHE A 586 8.24 18.23 12.39
CA PHE A 586 8.35 18.50 13.82
C PHE A 586 7.01 18.92 14.40
N SER A 587 6.54 18.19 15.40
CA SER A 587 5.30 18.51 16.11
C SER A 587 5.56 18.59 17.61
N ALA A 588 5.26 19.74 18.21
CA ALA A 588 5.33 20.00 19.64
C ALA A 588 4.06 20.70 20.16
N LYS A 589 2.91 20.30 19.63
CA LYS A 589 1.60 20.87 20.00
C LYS A 589 1.30 20.68 21.48
N SER A 590 0.65 21.65 22.13
CA SER A 590 0.25 21.57 23.54
C SER A 590 1.46 21.34 24.47
N ASN A 591 2.43 22.25 24.38
CA ASN A 591 3.57 22.35 25.28
C ASN A 591 3.60 23.77 25.90
N LYS A 592 4.75 24.19 26.44
CA LYS A 592 4.98 25.51 27.05
C LYS A 592 6.13 26.26 26.35
N LEU A 593 6.35 25.97 25.06
CA LEU A 593 7.45 26.56 24.29
C LEU A 593 7.26 28.07 24.13
N LYS A 594 8.31 28.85 24.38
CA LYS A 594 8.29 30.32 24.26
C LYS A 594 8.89 30.84 22.96
N SER A 595 9.80 30.08 22.36
CA SER A 595 10.42 30.33 21.06
C SER A 595 10.68 29.01 20.36
N PHE A 596 11.04 29.09 19.09
CA PHE A 596 11.43 27.95 18.27
C PHE A 596 12.56 28.32 17.30
N ASP A 597 13.33 29.35 17.64
CA ASP A 597 14.36 29.95 16.79
C ASP A 597 15.43 28.94 16.40
N VAL A 598 15.76 27.98 17.28
CA VAL A 598 16.68 26.88 17.00
C VAL A 598 16.24 25.98 15.83
N LEU A 599 14.95 25.98 15.46
CA LEU A 599 14.46 25.17 14.35
C LEU A 599 14.69 25.82 12.98
N THR A 600 15.05 27.11 12.89
CA THR A 600 15.24 27.80 11.59
C THR A 600 16.40 27.22 10.77
N ASN A 601 17.34 26.52 11.42
CA ASN A 601 18.45 25.82 10.77
C ASN A 601 18.10 24.43 10.24
N CYS A 602 16.91 23.89 10.56
CA CYS A 602 16.44 22.60 10.07
C CYS A 602 15.82 22.76 8.67
N VAL A 603 16.65 23.05 7.67
CA VAL A 603 16.21 23.46 6.30
C VAL A 603 15.37 22.43 5.54
N ALA A 604 15.37 21.17 5.97
CA ALA A 604 14.54 20.11 5.40
C ALA A 604 13.08 20.11 5.92
N LEU A 605 12.75 20.97 6.90
CA LEU A 605 11.41 21.02 7.49
C LEU A 605 10.36 21.38 6.45
N GLU A 606 9.37 20.50 6.30
CA GLU A 606 8.18 20.71 5.49
C GLU A 606 6.95 21.02 6.34
N SER A 607 6.86 20.43 7.55
CA SER A 607 5.73 20.61 8.46
C SER A 607 6.21 20.94 9.87
N LEU A 608 5.75 22.10 10.36
CA LEU A 608 6.05 22.59 11.70
C LEU A 608 4.74 22.87 12.46
N VAL A 609 4.45 22.01 13.45
CA VAL A 609 3.22 22.08 14.24
C VAL A 609 3.52 22.44 15.69
N LEU A 610 3.16 23.66 16.07
CA LEU A 610 3.48 24.29 17.36
C LEU A 610 2.23 24.88 18.04
N ASP A 611 1.04 24.40 17.70
CA ASP A 611 -0.22 24.87 18.27
C ASP A 611 -0.25 24.75 19.80
N ARG A 612 -0.95 25.66 20.47
CA ARG A 612 -1.17 25.64 21.93
C ARG A 612 0.15 25.65 22.71
N ASN A 613 1.03 26.61 22.43
CA ASN A 613 2.26 26.88 23.17
C ASN A 613 2.23 28.31 23.75
N GLU A 614 3.37 28.81 24.23
CA GLU A 614 3.56 30.16 24.77
C GLU A 614 4.40 31.05 23.83
N ILE A 615 4.43 30.74 22.52
CA ILE A 615 5.29 31.40 21.53
C ILE A 615 4.88 32.86 21.37
N ARG A 616 5.85 33.78 21.46
CA ARG A 616 5.60 35.23 21.45
C ARG A 616 5.82 35.91 20.10
N GLN A 617 6.69 35.33 19.27
CA GLN A 617 7.05 35.87 17.97
C GLN A 617 7.49 34.72 17.04
N VAL A 618 7.44 35.00 15.74
CA VAL A 618 8.06 34.15 14.72
C VAL A 618 9.46 34.71 14.43
N PRO A 619 10.52 33.89 14.45
CA PRO A 619 11.88 34.36 14.17
C PRO A 619 12.02 34.91 12.75
N GLN A 620 12.84 35.95 12.57
CA GLN A 620 13.08 36.56 11.24
C GLN A 620 13.72 35.57 10.26
N ASP A 621 14.56 34.68 10.77
CA ASP A 621 15.24 33.66 9.98
C ASP A 621 14.33 32.48 9.56
N ILE A 622 13.00 32.56 9.82
CA ILE A 622 12.04 31.53 9.35
C ILE A 622 12.08 31.33 7.83
N THR A 623 12.47 32.37 7.09
CA THR A 623 12.64 32.34 5.63
C THR A 623 13.74 31.38 5.16
N ALA A 624 14.64 30.96 6.05
CA ALA A 624 15.63 29.92 5.77
C ALA A 624 14.99 28.52 5.58
N LEU A 625 13.77 28.30 6.06
CA LEU A 625 13.03 27.05 5.89
C LEU A 625 12.38 26.96 4.50
N VAL A 626 13.21 26.93 3.46
CA VAL A 626 12.77 27.00 2.05
C VAL A 626 11.81 25.88 1.61
N ASN A 627 11.79 24.75 2.33
CA ASN A 627 10.92 23.61 2.05
C ASN A 627 9.62 23.61 2.86
N LEU A 628 9.41 24.60 3.72
CA LEU A 628 8.25 24.64 4.62
C LEU A 628 6.95 24.76 3.81
N LYS A 629 6.02 23.84 4.05
CA LYS A 629 4.69 23.78 3.43
C LYS A 629 3.60 24.07 4.44
N THR A 630 3.82 23.74 5.71
CA THR A 630 2.83 23.93 6.77
C THR A 630 3.47 24.51 8.02
N LEU A 631 2.92 25.63 8.48
CA LEU A 631 3.29 26.28 9.73
C LEU A 631 2.04 26.47 10.59
N SER A 632 1.92 25.67 11.65
CA SER A 632 0.80 25.73 12.58
C SER A 632 1.23 26.33 13.92
N LEU A 633 0.72 27.52 14.22
CA LEU A 633 1.04 28.35 15.38
C LEU A 633 -0.22 28.78 16.14
N SER A 634 -1.35 28.09 15.96
CA SER A 634 -2.62 28.49 16.54
C SER A 634 -2.57 28.45 18.06
N ASN A 635 -3.30 29.35 18.72
CA ASN A 635 -3.43 29.42 20.16
C ASN A 635 -2.08 29.59 20.89
N ASN A 636 -1.27 30.54 20.43
CA ASN A 636 -0.01 30.98 21.05
C ASN A 636 -0.15 32.41 21.64
N LYS A 637 0.96 33.10 21.87
CA LYS A 637 1.04 34.46 22.42
C LYS A 637 1.65 35.46 21.42
N ILE A 638 1.49 35.21 20.13
CA ILE A 638 2.10 36.00 19.06
C ILE A 638 1.43 37.38 18.95
N GLN A 639 2.20 38.45 19.09
CA GLN A 639 1.69 39.83 19.10
C GLN A 639 1.64 40.48 17.71
N GLU A 640 2.67 40.23 16.90
CA GLU A 640 2.79 40.78 15.54
C GLU A 640 2.40 39.74 14.50
N SER A 641 1.75 40.15 13.40
CA SER A 641 1.40 39.22 12.32
C SER A 641 2.68 38.79 11.58
N PRO A 642 2.93 37.48 11.38
CA PRO A 642 4.06 37.00 10.59
C PRO A 642 3.78 37.01 9.08
N GLU A 643 2.59 37.41 8.63
CA GLU A 643 2.23 37.44 7.20
C GLU A 643 3.19 38.26 6.34
N PRO A 644 3.69 39.46 6.75
CA PRO A 644 4.67 40.21 5.94
C PRO A 644 5.99 39.46 5.78
N LEU A 645 6.43 38.73 6.81
CA LEU A 645 7.64 37.92 6.78
C LEU A 645 7.46 36.68 5.88
N LEU A 646 6.27 36.07 5.94
CA LEU A 646 5.92 34.88 5.16
C LEU A 646 5.51 35.20 3.71
N ALA A 647 5.38 36.48 3.33
CA ALA A 647 5.16 36.89 1.94
C ALA A 647 6.29 36.42 1.00
N ALA A 648 7.50 36.22 1.54
CA ALA A 648 8.63 35.63 0.82
C ALA A 648 8.51 34.10 0.62
N MET A 649 7.51 33.46 1.22
CA MET A 649 7.30 32.00 1.23
C MET A 649 5.86 31.64 0.80
N PRO A 650 5.48 31.87 -0.48
CA PRO A 650 4.07 31.84 -0.92
C PRO A 650 3.38 30.48 -0.84
N ASN A 651 4.13 29.39 -0.68
CA ASN A 651 3.60 28.02 -0.61
C ASN A 651 3.37 27.53 0.83
N VAL A 652 3.59 28.37 1.85
CA VAL A 652 3.39 28.00 3.26
C VAL A 652 1.92 28.19 3.65
N THR A 653 1.27 27.10 4.03
CA THR A 653 -0.02 27.14 4.71
C THR A 653 0.18 27.55 6.18
N LEU A 654 -0.29 28.74 6.54
CA LEU A 654 -0.21 29.28 7.90
C LEU A 654 -1.52 29.06 8.67
N HIS A 655 -1.43 28.42 9.84
CA HIS A 655 -2.52 28.39 10.83
C HIS A 655 -2.10 29.22 12.06
N ILE A 656 -2.69 30.40 12.25
CA ILE A 656 -2.33 31.31 13.36
C ILE A 656 -3.53 31.75 14.22
N GLN A 657 -4.65 31.03 14.12
CA GLN A 657 -5.87 31.41 14.81
C GLN A 657 -5.65 31.50 16.33
N LYS A 658 -6.44 32.34 17.01
CA LYS A 658 -6.40 32.51 18.48
C LYS A 658 -5.07 33.05 19.05
N ASN A 659 -4.29 33.77 18.25
CA ASN A 659 -3.19 34.62 18.73
C ASN A 659 -3.63 36.08 18.94
N PRO A 660 -2.94 36.85 19.79
CA PRO A 660 -3.17 38.30 19.93
C PRO A 660 -3.16 39.07 18.60
N CYS A 661 -2.18 38.80 17.70
CA CYS A 661 -2.09 39.44 16.38
C CYS A 661 -3.37 39.24 15.53
N HIS A 662 -3.91 38.02 15.54
CA HIS A 662 -5.12 37.67 14.80
C HIS A 662 -6.39 38.27 15.40
N ARG A 663 -6.43 38.56 16.72
CA ARG A 663 -7.60 39.21 17.33
C ARG A 663 -7.69 40.69 17.01
N ASN A 664 -6.55 41.33 16.73
CA ASN A 664 -6.47 42.75 16.42
C ASN A 664 -6.72 43.06 14.94
N SER A 665 -6.59 42.09 14.02
CA SER A 665 -6.92 42.25 12.60
C SER A 665 -8.39 42.03 12.24
N VAL A 666 -9.18 41.45 13.16
CA VAL A 666 -10.62 41.14 12.97
C VAL A 666 -11.54 42.17 13.68
N LYS A 667 -10.97 43.12 14.41
CA LYS A 667 -11.65 44.32 14.92
C LYS A 667 -11.32 45.49 14.02
#